data_AF-A0A9D7CUL3-F1
#
_entry.id   AF-A0A9D7CUL3-F1
#
_cell.length_a   1.000
_cell.length_b   1.000
_cell.length_c   1.000
_cell.angle_alpha   90.00
_cell.angle_beta   90.00
_cell.angle_gamma   90.00
#
_symmetry.space_group_name_H-M   'P 1'
#
loop_
_entity.id
_entity.type
_entity.pdbx_description
1 polymer ?
#
loop_
_entity_poly.entity_id
_entity_poly.type
_entity_poly.pdbx_seq_one_letter_code
_entity_poly.pdbx_strand_id
1 'polypeptide(L)'
;MNRQHPPHLTFARRPTLDVNVQRFEVHQVLSGLWDGSAIFSVRHEENLGLETLLDTGIAFEIRQGPDRTRRWTGVCTQLIHMSHEPTGLSYYRVSFASELVRLTHRKNIRVFQEVSLPNIVLQVLRGWGHNVLEVSEEVVEDEAGGHAVAKNPEPDQSVVLYDFDPNDEKRFPKHEFRVQYEESDAAFVSRLLEESGLTYYFEYTNGRLKAPREGEPPPPTNGHALTRLAIDGEPQSREPWRIPYIGTSEAPSFDLPEFFAANATIGRMVLPGAVTLRDHDFRSTLGAKHEARAVTELNDTAESLYEQFDYAPGRLQTFKTNAEGERYQESAQPADDGLHAGRTSDYTLTFESNAIDLAPGMVVAFDNKVPPALEAFVPRLAHPRAELAPEQKHLVVSVDIEGDSAGPSMVRCGAVSAMKIYRPLARTGKPRINGLQSALVVGGPDDSTPEQIHEDKTLQHRVRIQFHWDRQHLYGKPVEGSEGENLQPVGSCWVRWGTPWAGSGNGWNFVPRVGQEVLVSFLDGDPDQPIIVRALHSPENPPPFSPTNQNTVTGLRSNTAPGGGGYNELAFDDASGKERIHMQAENALSSIVKSTESRDVGTLRKTSIGTRDVLHVGKQWELVVGQKQVGIIVNEGRMLVQVGGEGGSSVEIKDGSIHLNTKQNIHLHAGTVLHLSAGGTMNIDSGIPTHKVDINPPSRKPHTAAEIRGAMPTYLKAEPPQPGARHGGTVPAKGGGGMPSPPGEVLVDVDLAEPPEPPKPPAVPPPTDAAGSSALPPNASNEDALRAFARSHGMPFADAPITQVAPGIKAWGDAAFTARVQEDLQKIGSTQVGRNLLGRLAATGKTTVITPFDKPNGGAGPFDPIGATAKGVPVSGLGGPLMSMGQPVLGTGVGSDSFVQWNPNFQLPNSLPYAPPMSTDAILLHELSHASRYATGTLEVKPHIWYGNVEEMRAIREETEYFRETNYDYRRTDHGTSFTPDSPTVGGG
;
A
#
# COMPACT_ATOMS: atom_id res chain seq x y z
N MET A 1 -49.87 42.65 -41.47
CA MET A 1 -48.90 41.81 -42.19
C MET A 1 -47.62 41.77 -41.36
N ASN A 2 -47.60 40.91 -40.33
CA ASN A 2 -46.39 40.61 -39.56
C ASN A 2 -45.62 39.54 -40.34
N ARG A 3 -44.79 39.93 -41.32
CA ARG A 3 -43.84 38.96 -41.89
C ARG A 3 -42.70 38.82 -40.89
N GLN A 4 -42.57 37.65 -40.28
CA GLN A 4 -41.34 37.31 -39.56
C GLN A 4 -40.14 37.49 -40.49
N HIS A 5 -39.07 38.06 -39.96
CA HIS A 5 -37.81 38.15 -40.69
C HIS A 5 -37.17 36.76 -40.73
N PRO A 6 -36.60 36.34 -41.88
CA PRO A 6 -35.96 35.04 -41.98
C PRO A 6 -34.81 34.92 -40.97
N PRO A 7 -34.55 33.70 -40.46
CA PRO A 7 -33.39 33.45 -39.62
C PRO A 7 -32.11 33.89 -40.35
N HIS A 8 -31.22 34.56 -39.61
CA HIS A 8 -30.02 35.17 -40.18
C HIS A 8 -28.77 34.48 -39.64
N LEU A 9 -27.87 34.08 -40.54
CA LEU A 9 -26.61 33.43 -40.20
C LEU A 9 -25.46 34.29 -40.73
N THR A 10 -24.50 34.61 -39.89
CA THR A 10 -23.34 35.42 -40.25
C THR A 10 -22.04 34.73 -39.86
N PHE A 11 -21.09 34.66 -40.79
CA PHE A 11 -19.73 34.20 -40.53
C PHE A 11 -18.81 35.41 -40.33
N ALA A 12 -18.05 35.45 -39.24
CA ALA A 12 -17.18 36.59 -38.90
C ALA A 12 -16.16 36.92 -40.01
N ARG A 13 -15.63 35.90 -40.70
CA ARG A 13 -14.69 36.09 -41.83
C ARG A 13 -15.36 36.46 -43.16
N ARG A 14 -16.69 36.35 -43.24
CA ARG A 14 -17.49 36.67 -44.43
C ARG A 14 -18.79 37.39 -44.00
N PRO A 15 -18.70 38.58 -43.37
CA PRO A 15 -19.86 39.24 -42.76
C PRO A 15 -20.89 39.74 -43.79
N THR A 16 -20.47 39.90 -45.05
CA THR A 16 -21.30 40.34 -46.17
C THR A 16 -21.89 39.18 -46.99
N LEU A 17 -21.67 37.93 -46.57
CA LEU A 17 -22.19 36.76 -47.29
C LEU A 17 -23.71 36.71 -47.17
N ASP A 18 -24.41 36.70 -48.30
CA ASP A 18 -25.87 36.58 -48.36
C ASP A 18 -26.27 35.12 -48.18
N VAL A 19 -26.68 34.77 -46.96
CA VAL A 19 -27.06 33.41 -46.56
C VAL A 19 -28.57 33.31 -46.40
N ASN A 20 -29.19 32.36 -47.12
CA ASN A 20 -30.59 32.04 -46.92
C ASN A 20 -30.74 30.73 -46.11
N VAL A 21 -31.06 30.86 -44.82
CA VAL A 21 -31.26 29.72 -43.90
C VAL A 21 -32.60 29.05 -44.21
N GLN A 22 -32.57 27.76 -44.51
CA GLN A 22 -33.75 26.95 -44.85
C GLN A 22 -34.38 26.27 -43.65
N ARG A 23 -33.54 25.72 -42.76
CA ARG A 23 -33.95 25.04 -41.53
C ARG A 23 -32.85 25.19 -40.49
N PHE A 24 -33.22 25.29 -39.23
CA PHE A 24 -32.27 25.31 -38.13
C PHE A 24 -32.81 24.56 -36.92
N GLU A 25 -31.87 24.21 -36.04
CA GLU A 25 -32.11 23.64 -34.73
C GLU A 25 -31.04 24.17 -33.76
N VAL A 26 -31.43 24.56 -32.56
CA VAL A 26 -30.52 25.00 -31.49
C VAL A 26 -30.90 24.26 -30.22
N HIS A 27 -29.91 23.60 -29.61
CA HIS A 27 -30.04 22.80 -28.40
C HIS A 27 -29.29 23.45 -27.25
N GLN A 28 -29.94 23.53 -26.10
CA GLN A 28 -29.38 24.13 -24.90
C GLN A 28 -29.76 23.31 -23.68
N VAL A 29 -28.81 23.07 -22.78
CA VAL A 29 -29.04 22.35 -21.53
C VAL A 29 -28.31 23.08 -20.40
N LEU A 30 -28.92 23.11 -19.22
CA LEU A 30 -28.30 23.63 -18.00
C LEU A 30 -27.08 22.78 -17.64
N SER A 31 -25.96 23.42 -17.34
CA SER A 31 -24.65 22.80 -17.17
C SER A 31 -24.18 21.99 -18.40
N GLY A 32 -24.59 22.40 -19.60
CA GLY A 32 -24.13 21.86 -20.86
C GLY A 32 -23.71 22.96 -21.83
N LEU A 33 -22.82 22.64 -22.77
CA LEU A 33 -22.50 23.52 -23.89
C LEU A 33 -23.69 23.55 -24.85
N TRP A 34 -24.11 24.74 -25.27
CA TRP A 34 -25.12 24.85 -26.32
C TRP A 34 -24.50 24.57 -27.69
N ASP A 35 -25.28 23.96 -28.57
CA ASP A 35 -24.94 23.69 -29.96
C ASP A 35 -26.15 23.93 -30.86
N GLY A 36 -25.90 24.01 -32.17
CA GLY A 36 -26.94 24.19 -33.15
C GLY A 36 -26.48 23.75 -34.53
N SER A 37 -27.44 23.55 -35.41
CA SER A 37 -27.17 23.29 -36.82
C SER A 37 -28.15 24.02 -37.71
N ALA A 38 -27.68 24.44 -38.89
CA ALA A 38 -28.51 25.10 -39.89
C ALA A 38 -28.20 24.55 -41.28
N ILE A 39 -29.26 24.36 -42.08
CA ILE A 39 -29.16 24.16 -43.52
C ILE A 39 -29.41 25.50 -44.17
N PHE A 40 -28.51 25.93 -45.05
CA PHE A 40 -28.62 27.20 -45.75
C PHE A 40 -28.18 27.08 -47.20
N SER A 41 -28.63 28.02 -48.03
CA SER A 41 -28.23 28.15 -49.43
C SER A 41 -27.52 29.48 -49.66
N VAL A 42 -26.49 29.46 -50.50
CA VAL A 42 -25.80 30.65 -51.03
C VAL A 42 -25.77 30.60 -52.55
N ARG A 43 -25.54 31.75 -53.20
CA ARG A 43 -25.29 31.80 -54.64
C ARG A 43 -24.02 31.01 -54.96
N HIS A 44 -24.06 30.21 -56.03
CA HIS A 44 -22.97 29.30 -56.42
C HIS A 44 -21.61 30.01 -56.60
N GLU A 45 -21.64 31.25 -57.09
CA GLU A 45 -20.45 32.09 -57.32
C GLU A 45 -19.69 32.47 -56.03
N GLU A 46 -20.33 32.37 -54.86
CA GLU A 46 -19.70 32.67 -53.57
C GLU A 46 -18.62 31.65 -53.16
N ASN A 47 -18.67 30.41 -53.69
CA ASN A 47 -17.75 29.29 -53.45
C ASN A 47 -17.12 29.28 -52.04
N LEU A 48 -17.87 28.78 -51.06
CA LEU A 48 -17.43 28.78 -49.66
C LEU A 48 -16.21 27.90 -49.44
N GLY A 49 -15.07 28.52 -49.10
CA GLY A 49 -13.88 27.81 -48.66
C GLY A 49 -14.13 27.17 -47.29
N LEU A 50 -14.47 25.88 -47.26
CA LEU A 50 -14.86 25.17 -46.02
C LEU A 50 -13.82 25.35 -44.90
N GLU A 51 -12.53 25.14 -45.22
CA GLU A 51 -11.43 25.28 -44.26
C GLU A 51 -11.27 26.71 -43.73
N THR A 52 -11.65 27.72 -44.51
CA THR A 52 -11.48 29.13 -44.13
C THR A 52 -12.50 29.59 -43.09
N LEU A 53 -13.60 28.83 -42.93
CA LEU A 53 -14.72 29.15 -42.04
C LEU A 53 -14.78 28.26 -40.79
N LEU A 54 -14.08 27.12 -40.75
CA LEU A 54 -14.00 26.27 -39.56
C LEU A 54 -13.25 26.96 -38.41
N ASP A 55 -13.72 26.77 -37.18
CA ASP A 55 -13.22 27.42 -35.95
C ASP A 55 -13.20 28.95 -36.01
N THR A 56 -14.03 29.53 -36.88
CA THR A 56 -14.22 30.99 -36.96
C THR A 56 -15.54 31.40 -36.31
N GLY A 57 -15.59 32.66 -35.84
CA GLY A 57 -16.77 33.22 -35.21
C GLY A 57 -18.00 33.12 -36.11
N ILE A 58 -19.12 32.71 -35.52
CA ILE A 58 -20.41 32.60 -36.19
C ILE A 58 -21.49 33.20 -35.30
N ALA A 59 -22.43 33.90 -35.92
CA ALA A 59 -23.60 34.43 -35.25
C ALA A 59 -24.86 33.89 -35.92
N PHE A 60 -25.76 33.35 -35.13
CA PHE A 60 -27.09 32.92 -35.57
C PHE A 60 -28.14 33.79 -34.88
N GLU A 61 -29.08 34.33 -35.65
CA GLU A 61 -30.10 35.24 -35.17
C GLU A 61 -31.50 34.81 -35.63
N ILE A 62 -32.46 34.84 -34.72
CA ILE A 62 -33.88 34.71 -35.02
C ILE A 62 -34.64 35.93 -34.50
N ARG A 63 -35.71 36.30 -35.18
CA ARG A 63 -36.52 37.47 -34.83
C ARG A 63 -37.96 37.10 -34.61
N GLN A 64 -38.59 37.76 -33.65
CA GLN A 64 -40.01 37.65 -33.37
C GLN A 64 -40.62 39.05 -33.31
N GLY A 65 -41.29 39.45 -34.38
CA GLY A 65 -41.77 40.83 -34.53
C GLY A 65 -40.64 41.84 -34.83
N PRO A 66 -40.94 43.15 -34.80
CA PRO A 66 -40.00 44.20 -35.22
C PRO A 66 -38.87 44.49 -34.23
N ASP A 67 -39.11 44.29 -32.92
CA ASP A 67 -38.24 44.81 -31.86
C ASP A 67 -37.56 43.70 -31.01
N ARG A 68 -37.68 42.43 -31.41
CA ARG A 68 -37.18 41.28 -30.62
C ARG A 68 -36.32 40.35 -31.47
N THR A 69 -35.06 40.24 -31.10
CA THR A 69 -34.06 39.43 -31.82
C THR A 69 -33.27 38.60 -30.82
N ARG A 70 -33.27 37.27 -30.94
CA ARG A 70 -32.36 36.42 -30.17
C ARG A 70 -31.13 36.08 -31.00
N ARG A 71 -29.95 36.24 -30.42
CA ARG A 71 -28.65 36.00 -31.07
C ARG A 71 -27.84 34.98 -30.28
N TRP A 72 -27.25 34.01 -30.97
CA TRP A 72 -26.22 33.11 -30.46
C TRP A 72 -24.90 33.44 -31.12
N THR A 73 -23.86 33.68 -30.32
CA THR A 73 -22.49 33.88 -30.81
C THR A 73 -21.60 32.74 -30.36
N GLY A 74 -20.88 32.15 -31.31
CA GLY A 74 -20.03 30.98 -31.06
C GLY A 74 -19.09 30.71 -32.22
N VAL A 75 -18.77 29.45 -32.46
CA VAL A 75 -17.83 29.03 -33.50
C VAL A 75 -18.44 28.01 -34.46
N CYS A 76 -18.00 28.06 -35.71
CA CYS A 76 -18.31 27.03 -36.70
C CYS A 76 -17.50 25.75 -36.39
N THR A 77 -18.17 24.68 -35.99
CA THR A 77 -17.53 23.40 -35.64
C THR A 77 -17.50 22.41 -36.80
N GLN A 78 -18.45 22.53 -37.73
CA GLN A 78 -18.53 21.69 -38.91
C GLN A 78 -19.22 22.44 -40.05
N LEU A 79 -18.74 22.25 -41.28
CA LEU A 79 -19.39 22.77 -42.48
C LEU A 79 -19.36 21.70 -43.58
N ILE A 80 -20.54 21.34 -44.07
CA ILE A 80 -20.74 20.26 -45.06
C ILE A 80 -21.41 20.86 -46.29
N HIS A 81 -20.78 20.76 -47.46
CA HIS A 81 -21.45 21.01 -48.73
C HIS A 81 -22.37 19.83 -49.05
N MET A 82 -23.66 20.10 -49.24
CA MET A 82 -24.68 19.07 -49.44
C MET A 82 -24.96 18.80 -50.92
N SER A 83 -25.30 19.85 -51.66
CA SER A 83 -25.70 19.73 -53.07
C SER A 83 -25.65 21.08 -53.78
N HIS A 84 -25.69 21.02 -55.11
CA HIS A 84 -25.75 22.19 -55.98
C HIS A 84 -26.94 22.07 -56.92
N GLU A 85 -27.74 23.12 -57.03
CA GLU A 85 -28.85 23.20 -57.96
C GLU A 85 -28.44 23.85 -59.29
N PRO A 86 -28.98 23.36 -60.43
CA PRO A 86 -28.78 24.00 -61.74
C PRO A 86 -29.23 25.48 -61.80
N THR A 87 -30.06 25.91 -60.85
CA THR A 87 -30.59 27.28 -60.69
C THR A 87 -29.54 28.27 -60.15
N GLY A 88 -28.34 27.80 -59.77
CA GLY A 88 -27.24 28.64 -59.29
C GLY A 88 -27.17 28.76 -57.76
N LEU A 89 -27.83 27.87 -57.00
CA LEU A 89 -27.73 27.79 -55.55
C LEU A 89 -26.89 26.59 -55.11
N SER A 90 -26.11 26.76 -54.04
CA SER A 90 -25.39 25.68 -53.38
C SER A 90 -25.86 25.58 -51.93
N TYR A 91 -26.15 24.35 -51.46
CA TYR A 91 -26.66 24.07 -50.13
C TYR A 91 -25.57 23.54 -49.22
N TYR A 92 -25.56 24.04 -47.98
CA TYR A 92 -24.62 23.66 -46.95
C TYR A 92 -25.35 23.35 -45.66
N ARG A 93 -24.79 22.44 -44.87
CA ARG A 93 -25.12 22.26 -43.45
C ARG A 93 -23.97 22.79 -42.62
N VAL A 94 -24.24 23.70 -41.70
CA VAL A 94 -23.30 24.14 -40.68
C VAL A 94 -23.72 23.57 -39.32
N SER A 95 -22.73 23.17 -38.54
CA SER A 95 -22.86 22.95 -37.11
C SER A 95 -22.06 24.04 -36.39
N PHE A 96 -22.63 24.61 -35.35
CA PHE A 96 -22.03 25.68 -34.56
C PHE A 96 -22.33 25.48 -33.09
N ALA A 97 -21.46 25.99 -32.23
CA ALA A 97 -21.58 25.80 -30.79
C ALA A 97 -20.96 26.98 -30.04
N SER A 98 -21.17 27.02 -28.72
CA SER A 98 -20.48 27.97 -27.84
C SER A 98 -18.97 27.96 -28.08
N GLU A 99 -18.29 29.09 -27.87
CA GLU A 99 -16.82 29.15 -27.99
C GLU A 99 -16.10 28.18 -27.03
N LEU A 100 -16.77 27.85 -25.91
CA LEU A 100 -16.30 26.87 -24.93
C LEU A 100 -16.21 25.45 -25.48
N VAL A 101 -16.76 25.15 -26.65
CA VAL A 101 -16.53 23.86 -27.32
C VAL A 101 -15.04 23.62 -27.56
N ARG A 102 -14.22 24.67 -27.67
CA ARG A 102 -12.76 24.57 -27.77
C ARG A 102 -12.15 23.86 -26.56
N LEU A 103 -12.74 23.98 -25.37
CA LEU A 103 -12.31 23.28 -24.15
C LEU A 103 -12.31 21.75 -24.33
N THR A 104 -13.10 21.22 -25.27
CA THR A 104 -13.15 19.78 -25.57
C THR A 104 -11.92 19.29 -26.34
N HIS A 105 -11.20 20.18 -27.03
CA HIS A 105 -10.06 19.83 -27.87
C HIS A 105 -8.73 19.77 -27.11
N ARG A 106 -8.59 20.47 -25.97
CA ARG A 106 -7.38 20.42 -25.14
C ARG A 106 -7.54 19.34 -24.07
N LYS A 107 -6.77 18.26 -24.21
CA LYS A 107 -6.58 17.22 -23.18
C LYS A 107 -5.29 17.50 -22.44
N ASN A 108 -5.30 17.46 -21.10
CA ASN A 108 -4.10 17.78 -20.32
C ASN A 108 -3.95 16.86 -19.10
N ILE A 109 -2.75 16.92 -18.49
CA ILE A 109 -2.47 16.35 -17.18
C ILE A 109 -1.89 17.45 -16.30
N ARG A 110 -2.59 17.83 -15.24
CA ARG A 110 -2.24 18.96 -14.35
C ARG A 110 -2.49 18.62 -12.91
N VAL A 111 -1.67 19.18 -12.03
CA VAL A 111 -1.79 19.07 -10.58
C VAL A 111 -2.16 20.44 -9.99
N PHE A 112 -3.09 20.46 -9.03
CA PHE A 112 -3.53 21.65 -8.31
C PHE A 112 -3.30 21.47 -6.80
N GLN A 113 -2.40 22.31 -6.28
CA GLN A 113 -1.93 22.56 -4.90
C GLN A 113 -2.79 23.49 -4.04
N GLU A 114 -3.46 23.03 -2.97
CA GLU A 114 -4.06 23.90 -1.94
C GLU A 114 -5.09 24.90 -2.51
N VAL A 115 -5.86 24.45 -3.49
CA VAL A 115 -6.87 25.26 -4.21
C VAL A 115 -8.27 24.67 -4.01
N SER A 116 -9.29 25.52 -3.89
CA SER A 116 -10.70 25.10 -3.90
C SER A 116 -11.15 24.74 -5.32
N LEU A 117 -12.14 23.84 -5.45
CA LEU A 117 -12.62 23.40 -6.77
C LEU A 117 -13.07 24.55 -7.69
N PRO A 118 -13.82 25.57 -7.23
CA PRO A 118 -14.19 26.68 -8.10
C PRO A 118 -12.98 27.50 -8.55
N ASN A 119 -11.99 27.71 -7.68
CA ASN A 119 -10.76 28.40 -8.05
C ASN A 119 -9.95 27.61 -9.09
N ILE A 120 -9.95 26.28 -9.05
CA ILE A 120 -9.36 25.44 -10.10
C ILE A 120 -10.09 25.66 -11.43
N VAL A 121 -11.43 25.67 -11.43
CA VAL A 121 -12.23 25.96 -12.63
C VAL A 121 -11.84 27.31 -13.23
N LEU A 122 -11.79 28.37 -12.41
CA LEU A 122 -11.41 29.70 -12.87
C LEU A 122 -9.98 29.75 -13.42
N GLN A 123 -9.02 29.04 -12.81
CA GLN A 123 -7.65 28.94 -13.33
C GLN A 123 -7.59 28.26 -14.70
N VAL A 124 -8.33 27.16 -14.89
CA VAL A 124 -8.37 26.43 -16.17
C VAL A 124 -8.96 27.31 -17.28
N LEU A 125 -10.05 28.02 -16.99
CA LEU A 125 -10.69 28.94 -17.92
C LEU A 125 -9.78 30.13 -18.27
N ARG A 126 -9.13 30.77 -17.28
CA ARG A 126 -8.14 31.84 -17.50
C ARG A 126 -6.94 31.38 -18.35
N GLY A 127 -6.55 30.10 -18.22
CA GLY A 127 -5.45 29.49 -18.98
C GLY A 127 -5.71 29.30 -20.48
N TRP A 128 -6.89 29.67 -20.99
CA TRP A 128 -7.15 29.80 -22.44
C TRP A 128 -6.83 31.20 -23.00
N GLY A 129 -6.46 32.15 -22.12
CA GLY A 129 -6.02 33.49 -22.47
C GLY A 129 -7.16 34.46 -22.79
N HIS A 130 -6.90 35.76 -22.64
CA HIS A 130 -7.88 36.84 -22.86
C HIS A 130 -8.48 36.83 -24.27
N ASN A 131 -7.78 36.28 -25.28
CA ASN A 131 -8.29 36.21 -26.65
C ASN A 131 -9.42 35.19 -26.85
N VAL A 132 -9.67 34.31 -25.87
CA VAL A 132 -10.71 33.28 -25.93
C VAL A 132 -11.71 33.44 -24.77
N LEU A 133 -11.24 33.76 -23.57
CA LEU A 133 -12.08 33.94 -22.39
C LEU A 133 -11.59 35.09 -21.51
N GLU A 134 -12.49 36.01 -21.18
CA GLU A 134 -12.30 36.98 -20.11
C GLU A 134 -13.04 36.50 -18.86
N VAL A 135 -12.33 36.31 -17.75
CA VAL A 135 -12.94 35.93 -16.47
C VAL A 135 -13.01 37.17 -15.60
N SER A 136 -14.22 37.64 -15.33
CA SER A 136 -14.47 38.87 -14.58
C SER A 136 -15.18 38.55 -13.26
N GLU A 137 -14.75 39.19 -12.18
CA GLU A 137 -15.47 39.17 -10.90
C GLU A 137 -16.55 40.24 -10.98
N GLU A 138 -17.81 39.90 -10.73
CA GLU A 138 -18.91 40.83 -10.90
C GLU A 138 -19.05 41.75 -9.67
N VAL A 139 -18.40 42.92 -9.62
CA VAL A 139 -18.92 44.10 -8.89
C VAL A 139 -18.40 45.41 -9.50
N VAL A 140 -19.17 46.04 -10.39
CA VAL A 140 -19.22 47.51 -10.48
C VAL A 140 -20.69 47.89 -10.73
N GLU A 141 -21.29 48.61 -9.78
CA GLU A 141 -22.54 49.32 -10.03
C GLU A 141 -22.28 50.48 -11.00
N ASP A 142 -22.95 50.49 -12.14
CA ASP A 142 -23.03 51.68 -12.98
C ASP A 142 -23.65 52.85 -12.20
N GLU A 143 -23.21 54.09 -12.44
CA GLU A 143 -23.71 55.33 -11.81
C GLU A 143 -25.22 55.56 -12.07
N ALA A 144 -25.83 54.77 -12.95
CA ALA A 144 -27.26 54.74 -13.26
C ALA A 144 -28.06 53.59 -12.58
N GLY A 145 -27.44 52.79 -11.71
CA GLY A 145 -28.15 51.89 -10.79
C GLY A 145 -28.84 50.68 -11.45
N GLY A 146 -28.22 50.00 -12.42
CA GLY A 146 -28.90 48.84 -13.02
C GLY A 146 -28.13 47.75 -13.76
N HIS A 147 -26.84 47.87 -14.04
CA HIS A 147 -26.15 46.90 -14.92
C HIS A 147 -24.74 46.61 -14.39
N ALA A 148 -24.45 45.32 -14.15
CA ALA A 148 -23.09 44.86 -13.97
C ALA A 148 -22.48 44.59 -15.34
N VAL A 149 -21.39 45.28 -15.66
CA VAL A 149 -20.73 45.21 -16.97
C VAL A 149 -19.24 45.00 -16.72
N ALA A 150 -18.65 43.95 -17.29
CA ALA A 150 -17.21 43.84 -17.43
C ALA A 150 -16.70 45.09 -18.18
N LYS A 151 -15.60 45.72 -17.75
CA LYS A 151 -15.07 46.93 -18.43
C LYS A 151 -14.75 46.62 -19.90
N ASN A 152 -15.63 47.04 -20.83
CA ASN A 152 -15.46 46.94 -22.29
C ASN A 152 -14.83 45.62 -22.78
N PRO A 153 -15.55 44.48 -22.74
CA PRO A 153 -15.12 43.32 -23.52
C PRO A 153 -15.14 43.69 -25.01
N GLU A 154 -14.14 43.23 -25.78
CA GLU A 154 -14.18 43.34 -27.23
C GLU A 154 -15.43 42.59 -27.76
N PRO A 155 -16.03 43.00 -28.90
CA PRO A 155 -17.32 42.49 -29.39
C PRO A 155 -17.40 40.97 -29.64
N ASP A 156 -16.26 40.28 -29.59
CA ASP A 156 -16.07 38.87 -29.96
C ASP A 156 -15.49 38.01 -28.81
N GLN A 157 -15.45 38.49 -27.55
CA GLN A 157 -14.90 37.75 -26.41
C GLN A 157 -15.99 37.12 -25.52
N SER A 158 -15.89 35.82 -25.23
CA SER A 158 -16.71 35.17 -24.20
C SER A 158 -16.30 35.62 -22.80
N VAL A 159 -17.28 36.08 -22.00
CA VAL A 159 -17.08 36.50 -20.60
C VAL A 159 -17.62 35.43 -19.65
N VAL A 160 -16.86 35.10 -18.60
CA VAL A 160 -17.30 34.25 -17.49
C VAL A 160 -17.74 35.13 -16.32
N LEU A 161 -18.98 34.93 -15.87
CA LEU A 161 -19.61 35.58 -14.72
C LEU A 161 -19.87 34.52 -13.64
N TYR A 162 -19.73 34.91 -12.37
CA TYR A 162 -20.04 34.05 -11.23
C TYR A 162 -20.47 34.90 -10.03
N ASP A 163 -21.34 34.36 -9.17
CA ASP A 163 -22.02 35.11 -8.11
C ASP A 163 -21.92 34.49 -6.71
N PHE A 164 -21.07 33.50 -6.56
CA PHE A 164 -20.68 32.91 -5.30
C PHE A 164 -19.26 33.36 -4.92
N ASP A 165 -18.93 33.27 -3.64
CA ASP A 165 -17.54 33.46 -3.18
C ASP A 165 -16.74 32.17 -3.42
N PRO A 166 -15.80 32.11 -4.39
CA PRO A 166 -14.98 30.92 -4.64
C PRO A 166 -14.01 30.60 -3.49
N ASN A 167 -13.85 31.52 -2.53
CA ASN A 167 -12.99 31.42 -1.36
C ASN A 167 -13.77 31.13 -0.07
N ASP A 168 -15.09 30.91 -0.11
CA ASP A 168 -15.85 30.43 1.05
C ASP A 168 -15.38 29.01 1.41
N GLU A 169 -14.41 28.92 2.33
CA GLU A 169 -13.79 27.65 2.73
C GLU A 169 -14.79 26.68 3.40
N LYS A 170 -15.93 27.16 3.90
CA LYS A 170 -16.98 26.27 4.45
C LYS A 170 -17.75 25.57 3.34
N ARG A 171 -18.01 26.28 2.24
CA ARG A 171 -18.73 25.74 1.07
C ARG A 171 -17.79 25.02 0.10
N PHE A 172 -16.60 25.57 -0.14
CA PHE A 172 -15.62 25.14 -1.12
C PHE A 172 -14.23 25.02 -0.45
N PRO A 173 -13.97 23.92 0.25
CA PRO A 173 -12.68 23.74 0.89
C PRO A 173 -11.53 23.62 -0.10
N LYS A 174 -10.34 24.03 0.35
CA LYS A 174 -9.10 23.78 -0.38
C LYS A 174 -8.75 22.31 -0.35
N HIS A 175 -8.24 21.82 -1.48
CA HIS A 175 -7.76 20.45 -1.61
C HIS A 175 -6.23 20.41 -1.59
N GLU A 176 -5.66 19.55 -0.76
CA GLU A 176 -4.19 19.30 -0.68
C GLU A 176 -3.66 18.79 -2.02
N PHE A 177 -4.48 18.07 -2.79
CA PHE A 177 -4.10 17.57 -4.10
C PHE A 177 -5.32 17.30 -4.97
N ARG A 178 -5.36 17.89 -6.18
CA ARG A 178 -6.33 17.55 -7.25
C ARG A 178 -5.65 17.46 -8.60
N VAL A 179 -6.08 16.49 -9.40
CA VAL A 179 -5.46 16.14 -10.67
C VAL A 179 -6.50 16.20 -11.79
N GLN A 180 -6.17 16.94 -12.85
CA GLN A 180 -6.75 16.72 -14.17
C GLN A 180 -5.93 15.58 -14.78
N TYR A 181 -6.52 14.41 -15.02
CA TYR A 181 -5.78 13.26 -15.55
C TYR A 181 -6.39 12.74 -16.83
N GLU A 182 -5.72 12.98 -17.96
CA GLU A 182 -6.15 12.45 -19.24
C GLU A 182 -7.62 12.75 -19.58
N GLU A 183 -8.07 13.95 -19.25
CA GLU A 183 -9.42 14.43 -19.57
C GLU A 183 -9.33 15.79 -20.27
N SER A 184 -10.36 16.14 -21.06
CA SER A 184 -10.42 17.46 -21.68
C SER A 184 -10.65 18.54 -20.62
N ASP A 185 -10.29 19.78 -20.92
CA ASP A 185 -10.61 20.88 -20.00
C ASP A 185 -12.12 21.02 -19.78
N ALA A 186 -12.94 20.75 -20.81
CA ALA A 186 -14.39 20.77 -20.69
C ALA A 186 -14.90 19.71 -19.69
N ALA A 187 -14.37 18.48 -19.77
CA ALA A 187 -14.73 17.41 -18.85
C ALA A 187 -14.26 17.73 -17.43
N PHE A 188 -13.02 18.22 -17.28
CA PHE A 188 -12.48 18.60 -15.99
C PHE A 188 -13.30 19.70 -15.31
N VAL A 189 -13.60 20.79 -16.04
CA VAL A 189 -14.43 21.89 -15.53
C VAL A 189 -15.83 21.40 -15.16
N SER A 190 -16.49 20.63 -16.04
CA SER A 190 -17.84 20.12 -15.78
C SER A 190 -17.88 19.23 -14.54
N ARG A 191 -16.93 18.30 -14.42
CA ARG A 191 -16.80 17.42 -13.25
C ARG A 191 -16.60 18.20 -11.95
N LEU A 192 -15.73 19.22 -11.95
CA LEU A 192 -15.49 20.01 -10.75
C LEU A 192 -16.70 20.87 -10.35
N LEU A 193 -17.43 21.42 -11.30
CA LEU A 193 -18.68 22.15 -11.05
C LEU A 193 -19.77 21.20 -10.53
N GLU A 194 -19.89 20.01 -11.12
CA GLU A 194 -20.77 18.93 -10.64
C GLU A 194 -20.43 18.52 -9.20
N GLU A 195 -19.15 18.26 -8.90
CA GLU A 195 -18.65 17.93 -7.55
C GLU A 195 -18.92 19.07 -6.54
N SER A 196 -18.92 20.33 -6.99
CA SER A 196 -19.16 21.51 -6.16
C SER A 196 -20.64 21.86 -6.01
N GLY A 197 -21.53 21.14 -6.70
CA GLY A 197 -22.96 21.48 -6.76
C GLY A 197 -23.25 22.80 -7.50
N LEU A 198 -22.32 23.27 -8.32
CA LEU A 198 -22.41 24.51 -9.08
C LEU A 198 -22.93 24.22 -10.49
N THR A 199 -23.87 25.02 -10.95
CA THR A 199 -24.38 24.95 -12.33
C THR A 199 -23.75 26.01 -13.20
N TYR A 200 -23.79 25.82 -14.51
CA TYR A 200 -23.48 26.90 -15.44
C TYR A 200 -24.49 27.00 -16.56
N TYR A 201 -24.72 28.20 -17.06
CA TYR A 201 -25.62 28.48 -18.17
C TYR A 201 -25.09 29.64 -19.01
N PHE A 202 -25.79 29.96 -20.09
CA PHE A 202 -25.39 31.00 -21.01
C PHE A 202 -26.39 32.16 -21.01
N GLU A 203 -25.90 33.38 -20.82
CA GLU A 203 -26.69 34.60 -20.88
C GLU A 203 -26.64 35.22 -22.27
N TYR A 204 -27.79 35.72 -22.72
CA TYR A 204 -27.99 36.26 -24.08
C TYR A 204 -28.37 37.75 -24.08
N THR A 205 -28.30 38.44 -22.93
CA THR A 205 -28.64 39.86 -22.71
C THR A 205 -27.43 40.70 -22.27
N ASN A 206 -27.48 42.03 -22.42
CA ASN A 206 -26.49 42.97 -21.86
C ASN A 206 -26.62 43.10 -20.32
N GLY A 207 -26.39 42.00 -19.61
CA GLY A 207 -26.56 41.88 -18.15
C GLY A 207 -27.35 40.62 -17.80
N ARG A 208 -27.28 40.23 -16.51
CA ARG A 208 -27.98 39.05 -15.95
C ARG A 208 -29.40 38.93 -16.46
N LEU A 209 -29.87 37.69 -16.63
CA LEU A 209 -31.29 37.36 -16.85
C LEU A 209 -32.12 37.92 -15.69
N LYS A 210 -32.49 39.20 -15.75
CA LYS A 210 -33.44 39.80 -14.82
C LYS A 210 -34.82 39.29 -15.21
N ALA A 211 -35.52 38.70 -14.24
CA ALA A 211 -36.94 38.46 -14.39
C ALA A 211 -37.61 39.78 -14.80
N PRO A 212 -38.47 39.78 -15.82
CA PRO A 212 -39.17 40.99 -16.17
C PRO A 212 -40.06 41.45 -15.00
N ARG A 213 -40.39 42.75 -14.98
CA ARG A 213 -41.41 43.28 -14.08
C ARG A 213 -42.73 42.54 -14.31
N GLU A 214 -43.55 42.42 -13.27
CA GLU A 214 -44.83 41.70 -13.34
C GLU A 214 -45.67 42.16 -14.55
N GLY A 215 -45.90 41.26 -15.51
CA GLY A 215 -46.68 41.52 -16.72
C GLY A 215 -45.89 42.02 -17.93
N GLU A 216 -44.59 42.27 -17.82
CA GLU A 216 -43.72 42.60 -18.96
C GLU A 216 -42.95 41.35 -19.42
N PRO A 217 -42.59 41.23 -20.71
CA PRO A 217 -41.63 40.22 -21.14
C PRO A 217 -40.19 40.64 -20.78
N PRO A 218 -39.21 39.73 -20.71
CA PRO A 218 -37.82 40.10 -20.48
C PRO A 218 -37.39 41.13 -21.53
N PRO A 219 -36.54 42.11 -21.17
CA PRO A 219 -36.13 43.18 -22.07
C PRO A 219 -35.56 42.56 -23.35
N PRO A 220 -35.93 43.10 -24.53
CA PRO A 220 -35.45 42.56 -25.79
C PRO A 220 -33.92 42.59 -25.81
N THR A 221 -33.32 41.54 -26.36
CA THR A 221 -31.90 41.41 -26.65
C THR A 221 -31.52 42.33 -27.83
N ASN A 222 -31.70 43.64 -27.64
CA ASN A 222 -31.35 44.66 -28.62
C ASN A 222 -29.87 44.99 -28.49
N GLY A 223 -29.03 44.25 -29.21
CA GLY A 223 -27.61 44.53 -29.30
C GLY A 223 -26.74 43.29 -29.43
N HIS A 224 -25.44 43.53 -29.61
CA HIS A 224 -24.35 42.55 -29.69
C HIS A 224 -24.19 41.75 -28.38
N ALA A 225 -25.22 41.03 -27.95
CA ALA A 225 -25.17 40.25 -26.74
C ALA A 225 -24.26 39.04 -26.97
N LEU A 226 -23.07 39.12 -26.38
CA LEU A 226 -22.14 38.02 -26.28
C LEU A 226 -22.75 36.92 -25.42
N THR A 227 -22.63 35.67 -25.85
CA THR A 227 -22.93 34.51 -25.01
C THR A 227 -22.00 34.52 -23.78
N ARG A 228 -22.50 34.83 -22.59
CA ARG A 228 -21.70 34.83 -21.34
C ARG A 228 -21.92 33.54 -20.56
N LEU A 229 -20.85 32.91 -20.07
CA LEU A 229 -20.94 31.77 -19.17
C LEU A 229 -21.22 32.27 -17.76
N ALA A 230 -22.40 32.00 -17.22
CA ALA A 230 -22.72 32.28 -15.82
C ALA A 230 -22.61 31.00 -15.00
N ILE A 231 -21.91 31.05 -13.87
CA ILE A 231 -21.82 29.95 -12.90
C ILE A 231 -22.62 30.35 -11.65
N ASP A 232 -23.54 29.48 -11.24
CA ASP A 232 -24.56 29.77 -10.23
C ASP A 232 -24.83 28.53 -9.35
N GLY A 233 -24.88 28.75 -8.04
CA GLY A 233 -25.18 27.73 -7.04
C GLY A 233 -26.68 27.54 -6.74
N GLU A 234 -27.55 28.50 -7.09
CA GLU A 234 -28.98 28.47 -6.75
C GLU A 234 -29.88 29.02 -7.87
N PRO A 235 -29.84 28.43 -9.08
CA PRO A 235 -30.59 28.96 -10.21
C PRO A 235 -32.11 28.95 -10.04
N GLN A 236 -32.62 28.08 -9.17
CA GLN A 236 -34.04 28.00 -8.81
C GLN A 236 -34.56 29.23 -8.03
N SER A 237 -33.67 30.03 -7.43
CA SER A 237 -34.05 31.14 -6.55
C SER A 237 -34.52 32.38 -7.31
N ARG A 238 -34.31 32.41 -8.64
CA ARG A 238 -34.69 33.54 -9.49
C ARG A 238 -36.20 33.79 -9.50
N GLU A 239 -36.57 35.05 -9.71
CA GLU A 239 -37.97 35.41 -9.91
C GLU A 239 -38.52 34.79 -11.21
N PRO A 240 -39.74 34.24 -11.19
CA PRO A 240 -40.29 33.53 -12.34
C PRO A 240 -40.75 34.51 -13.42
N TRP A 241 -40.44 34.21 -14.69
CA TRP A 241 -41.17 34.78 -15.81
C TRP A 241 -42.56 34.15 -15.88
N ARG A 242 -43.60 34.97 -15.69
CA ARG A 242 -44.99 34.56 -15.81
C ARG A 242 -45.39 34.48 -17.29
N ILE A 243 -45.69 33.28 -17.76
CA ILE A 243 -46.08 33.00 -19.14
C ILE A 243 -47.51 32.48 -19.15
N PRO A 244 -48.43 33.06 -19.93
CA PRO A 244 -49.79 32.55 -20.07
C PRO A 244 -49.79 31.08 -20.52
N TYR A 245 -50.52 30.23 -19.81
CA TYR A 245 -50.68 28.83 -20.20
C TYR A 245 -51.99 28.62 -20.97
N ILE A 246 -51.87 28.01 -22.14
CA ILE A 246 -53.00 27.72 -23.02
C ILE A 246 -53.21 26.20 -23.11
N GLY A 247 -54.47 25.78 -23.22
CA GLY A 247 -54.81 24.36 -23.21
C GLY A 247 -55.94 24.09 -24.17
N THR A 248 -55.60 23.80 -25.42
CA THR A 248 -56.55 23.40 -26.45
C THR A 248 -55.92 22.34 -27.36
N SER A 249 -56.78 21.57 -28.05
CA SER A 249 -56.40 20.61 -29.08
C SER A 249 -55.92 21.26 -30.39
N GLU A 250 -56.09 22.58 -30.52
CA GLU A 250 -55.65 23.38 -31.67
C GLU A 250 -54.75 24.49 -31.14
N ALA A 251 -53.44 24.21 -31.05
CA ALA A 251 -52.47 25.21 -30.61
C ALA A 251 -52.60 26.47 -31.48
N PRO A 252 -52.60 27.68 -30.88
CA PRO A 252 -52.56 28.90 -31.65
C PRO A 252 -51.30 28.91 -32.51
N SER A 253 -51.38 29.66 -33.60
CA SER A 253 -50.23 29.82 -34.47
C SER A 253 -49.06 30.41 -33.68
N PHE A 254 -47.87 29.80 -33.81
CA PHE A 254 -46.65 30.22 -33.12
C PHE A 254 -46.12 31.58 -33.61
N ASP A 255 -46.77 32.20 -34.59
CA ASP A 255 -46.49 33.56 -35.10
C ASP A 255 -47.21 34.68 -34.31
N LEU A 256 -48.02 34.34 -33.30
CA LEU A 256 -48.65 35.33 -32.43
C LEU A 256 -47.59 36.18 -31.70
N PRO A 257 -47.85 37.50 -31.54
CA PRO A 257 -46.95 38.38 -30.80
C PRO A 257 -46.98 38.14 -29.28
N GLU A 258 -48.06 37.59 -28.74
CA GLU A 258 -48.16 37.23 -27.33
C GLU A 258 -47.46 35.90 -27.02
N PHE A 259 -46.69 35.85 -25.93
CA PHE A 259 -46.06 34.61 -25.47
C PHE A 259 -47.05 33.68 -24.79
N PHE A 260 -46.89 32.39 -25.04
CA PHE A 260 -47.66 31.36 -24.38
C PHE A 260 -46.83 30.11 -24.11
N ALA A 261 -47.29 29.31 -23.15
CA ALA A 261 -46.85 27.93 -22.94
C ALA A 261 -48.02 26.98 -23.24
N ALA A 262 -47.76 25.89 -23.92
CA ALA A 262 -48.73 24.89 -24.34
C ALA A 262 -48.15 23.47 -24.16
N ASN A 263 -49.00 22.45 -24.34
CA ASN A 263 -48.59 21.04 -24.40
C ASN A 263 -47.73 20.57 -23.21
N ALA A 264 -48.01 21.11 -22.01
CA ALA A 264 -47.30 20.73 -20.80
C ALA A 264 -47.51 19.25 -20.45
N THR A 265 -46.42 18.51 -20.30
CA THR A 265 -46.40 17.12 -19.85
C THR A 265 -45.61 17.02 -18.55
N ILE A 266 -46.16 16.30 -17.56
CA ILE A 266 -45.55 16.15 -16.24
C ILE A 266 -45.25 14.69 -15.98
N GLY A 267 -44.03 14.40 -15.54
CA GLY A 267 -43.58 13.10 -15.07
C GLY A 267 -43.15 13.16 -13.60
N ARG A 268 -43.27 12.03 -12.91
CA ARG A 268 -42.62 11.79 -11.62
C ARG A 268 -41.95 10.43 -11.65
N MET A 269 -40.82 10.32 -10.96
CA MET A 269 -40.06 9.07 -10.83
C MET A 269 -39.77 8.79 -9.37
N VAL A 270 -39.76 7.50 -9.01
CA VAL A 270 -39.36 7.05 -7.66
C VAL A 270 -37.85 7.17 -7.56
N LEU A 271 -37.36 7.95 -6.60
CA LEU A 271 -35.93 8.20 -6.40
C LEU A 271 -35.49 7.93 -4.95
N PRO A 272 -34.20 7.65 -4.71
CA PRO A 272 -33.67 7.45 -3.36
C PRO A 272 -33.99 8.61 -2.42
N GLY A 273 -34.35 8.27 -1.18
CA GLY A 273 -34.65 9.22 -0.10
C GLY A 273 -33.44 9.57 0.77
N ALA A 274 -32.32 8.87 0.62
CA ALA A 274 -31.09 9.13 1.35
C ALA A 274 -29.84 8.89 0.49
N VAL A 275 -28.79 9.68 0.76
CA VAL A 275 -27.44 9.48 0.22
C VAL A 275 -26.46 9.48 1.40
N THR A 276 -25.62 8.46 1.47
CA THR A 276 -24.53 8.34 2.45
C THR A 276 -23.21 8.17 1.70
N LEU A 277 -22.27 9.08 1.96
CA LEU A 277 -20.90 9.02 1.49
C LEU A 277 -20.01 8.56 2.63
N ARG A 278 -19.13 7.58 2.38
CA ARG A 278 -18.12 7.13 3.34
C ARG A 278 -16.72 7.27 2.77
N ASP A 279 -15.78 7.63 3.63
CA ASP A 279 -14.37 7.82 3.31
C ASP A 279 -13.49 7.20 4.42
N HIS A 280 -12.17 7.25 4.26
CA HIS A 280 -11.19 6.85 5.25
C HIS A 280 -10.05 7.88 5.33
N ASP A 281 -9.99 8.66 6.42
CA ASP A 281 -8.84 9.49 6.74
C ASP A 281 -7.85 8.75 7.64
N PHE A 282 -6.67 8.44 7.10
CA PHE A 282 -5.60 7.78 7.86
C PHE A 282 -5.04 8.62 9.01
N ARG A 283 -5.31 9.93 9.04
CA ARG A 283 -4.87 10.87 10.09
C ARG A 283 -5.79 10.81 11.32
N SER A 284 -6.87 10.03 11.25
CA SER A 284 -7.84 9.84 12.33
C SER A 284 -7.58 8.54 13.11
N THR A 285 -8.30 8.35 14.22
CA THR A 285 -8.30 7.10 14.96
C THR A 285 -8.89 5.96 14.13
N LEU A 286 -8.28 4.77 14.24
CA LEU A 286 -8.73 3.59 13.50
C LEU A 286 -10.18 3.26 13.88
N GLY A 287 -11.08 3.19 12.90
CA GLY A 287 -12.51 2.93 13.11
C GLY A 287 -13.39 4.17 13.31
N ALA A 288 -12.83 5.38 13.27
CA ALA A 288 -13.63 6.60 13.15
C ALA A 288 -14.51 6.54 11.91
N LYS A 289 -15.81 6.83 12.07
CA LYS A 289 -16.77 6.87 10.96
C LYS A 289 -16.63 8.19 10.23
N HIS A 290 -15.88 8.19 9.13
CA HIS A 290 -15.85 9.32 8.19
C HIS A 290 -17.01 9.15 7.21
N GLU A 291 -18.17 9.65 7.60
CA GLU A 291 -19.37 9.59 6.76
C GLU A 291 -20.13 10.92 6.75
N ALA A 292 -20.66 11.26 5.58
CA ALA A 292 -21.62 12.35 5.39
C ALA A 292 -22.93 11.74 4.91
N ARG A 293 -24.05 12.07 5.55
CA ARG A 293 -25.36 11.54 5.23
C ARG A 293 -26.37 12.66 5.06
N ALA A 294 -27.12 12.59 3.95
CA ALA A 294 -28.24 13.45 3.64
C ALA A 294 -29.52 12.60 3.50
N VAL A 295 -30.64 13.11 4.00
CA VAL A 295 -31.94 12.42 3.97
C VAL A 295 -33.03 13.43 3.60
N THR A 296 -33.98 13.02 2.78
CA THR A 296 -35.16 13.83 2.45
C THR A 296 -36.11 13.93 3.64
N GLU A 297 -36.95 14.96 3.67
CA GLU A 297 -38.02 15.12 4.67
C GLU A 297 -39.25 14.20 4.42
N LEU A 298 -39.18 13.31 3.42
CA LEU A 298 -40.29 12.45 2.98
C LEU A 298 -40.47 11.24 3.92
N ASN A 299 -40.93 11.51 5.14
CA ASN A 299 -41.22 10.46 6.12
C ASN A 299 -42.34 9.51 5.62
N ASP A 300 -42.21 8.22 5.89
CA ASP A 300 -43.21 7.17 5.64
C ASP A 300 -43.62 6.94 4.16
N THR A 301 -42.76 7.34 3.21
CA THR A 301 -42.92 7.02 1.78
C THR A 301 -42.05 5.83 1.37
N ALA A 302 -42.37 5.16 0.25
CA ALA A 302 -41.52 4.10 -0.30
C ALA A 302 -40.08 4.59 -0.59
N GLU A 303 -39.91 5.86 -0.94
CA GLU A 303 -38.60 6.49 -1.19
C GLU A 303 -37.71 6.57 0.05
N SER A 304 -38.32 6.73 1.24
CA SER A 304 -37.57 6.78 2.51
C SER A 304 -36.83 5.48 2.84
N LEU A 305 -37.20 4.36 2.19
CA LEU A 305 -36.55 3.06 2.33
C LEU A 305 -35.33 2.90 1.42
N TYR A 306 -35.15 3.77 0.43
CA TYR A 306 -34.09 3.65 -0.57
C TYR A 306 -32.93 4.59 -0.23
N GLU A 307 -31.84 4.00 0.25
CA GLU A 307 -30.56 4.68 0.48
C GLU A 307 -29.57 4.38 -0.65
N GLN A 308 -28.88 5.40 -1.14
CA GLN A 308 -27.65 5.25 -1.92
C GLN A 308 -26.45 5.38 -1.00
N PHE A 309 -25.58 4.37 -1.02
CA PHE A 309 -24.36 4.34 -0.23
C PHE A 309 -23.14 4.26 -1.16
N ASP A 310 -22.26 5.25 -1.08
CA ASP A 310 -21.01 5.29 -1.84
C ASP A 310 -19.81 5.34 -0.89
N TYR A 311 -18.82 4.49 -1.12
CA TYR A 311 -17.48 4.65 -0.57
C TYR A 311 -16.62 5.41 -1.59
N ALA A 312 -16.14 6.59 -1.23
CA ALA A 312 -15.42 7.49 -2.14
C ALA A 312 -14.17 8.06 -1.43
N PRO A 313 -13.01 7.39 -1.56
CA PRO A 313 -11.76 7.83 -0.98
C PRO A 313 -11.39 9.28 -1.34
N GLY A 314 -11.09 10.09 -0.35
CA GLY A 314 -10.69 11.49 -0.54
C GLY A 314 -11.81 12.42 -1.00
N ARG A 315 -13.09 12.01 -0.94
CA ARG A 315 -14.23 12.88 -1.25
C ARG A 315 -14.59 13.78 -0.06
N LEU A 316 -14.27 13.35 1.16
CA LEU A 316 -14.51 14.09 2.40
C LEU A 316 -13.15 14.60 2.91
N GLN A 317 -12.78 15.86 2.62
CA GLN A 317 -11.41 16.36 2.91
C GLN A 317 -11.29 17.39 4.03
N THR A 318 -12.39 18.01 4.48
CA THR A 318 -12.37 18.98 5.59
C THR A 318 -12.62 18.35 6.93
N PHE A 319 -11.55 18.13 7.68
CA PHE A 319 -11.64 17.62 9.05
C PHE A 319 -11.28 18.69 10.06
N LYS A 320 -12.19 18.98 10.98
CA LYS A 320 -11.88 19.65 12.23
C LYS A 320 -11.51 18.62 13.28
N THR A 321 -10.61 19.00 14.17
CA THR A 321 -10.29 18.21 15.35
C THR A 321 -11.16 18.72 16.50
N ASN A 322 -11.94 17.85 17.15
CA ASN A 322 -12.68 18.22 18.37
C ASN A 322 -11.71 18.42 19.55
N ALA A 323 -12.25 18.82 20.71
CA ALA A 323 -11.45 19.06 21.91
C ALA A 323 -10.75 17.77 22.42
N GLU A 324 -11.30 16.61 22.06
CA GLU A 324 -10.83 15.27 22.38
C GLU A 324 -9.77 14.74 21.40
N GLY A 325 -9.43 15.50 20.34
CA GLY A 325 -8.43 15.09 19.35
C GLY A 325 -8.96 14.26 18.17
N GLU A 326 -10.27 14.01 18.10
CA GLU A 326 -10.90 13.26 17.02
C GLU A 326 -11.18 14.17 15.81
N ARG A 327 -10.81 13.68 14.63
CA ARG A 327 -11.09 14.35 13.36
C ARG A 327 -12.48 14.00 12.88
N TYR A 328 -13.32 15.01 12.65
CA TYR A 328 -14.67 14.88 12.10
C TYR A 328 -14.89 15.85 10.95
N GLN A 329 -15.76 15.49 10.01
CA GLN A 329 -16.12 16.37 8.91
C GLN A 329 -17.14 17.42 9.38
N GLU A 330 -16.87 18.69 9.10
CA GLU A 330 -17.75 19.79 9.54
C GLU A 330 -19.05 19.89 8.71
N SER A 331 -19.08 19.32 7.51
CA SER A 331 -20.12 19.60 6.52
C SER A 331 -20.67 18.34 5.86
N ALA A 332 -22.01 18.18 5.91
CA ALA A 332 -22.75 17.15 5.16
C ALA A 332 -22.95 17.52 3.67
N GLN A 333 -22.45 18.70 3.26
CA GLN A 333 -22.74 19.31 1.97
C GLN A 333 -22.49 18.42 0.74
N PRO A 334 -21.42 17.60 0.66
CA PRO A 334 -21.24 16.70 -0.48
C PRO A 334 -22.35 15.63 -0.60
N ALA A 335 -22.90 15.17 0.53
CA ALA A 335 -24.02 14.24 0.54
C ALA A 335 -25.34 14.96 0.22
N ASP A 336 -25.53 16.19 0.72
CA ASP A 336 -26.69 17.03 0.39
C ASP A 336 -26.72 17.36 -1.11
N ASP A 337 -25.59 17.79 -1.66
CA ASP A 337 -25.46 18.09 -3.09
C ASP A 337 -25.75 16.84 -3.94
N GLY A 338 -25.25 15.67 -3.51
CA GLY A 338 -25.55 14.38 -4.15
C GLY A 338 -27.02 13.98 -4.08
N LEU A 339 -27.68 14.18 -2.93
CA LEU A 339 -29.10 13.90 -2.75
C LEU A 339 -29.96 14.83 -3.63
N HIS A 340 -29.68 16.13 -3.62
CA HIS A 340 -30.39 17.10 -4.46
C HIS A 340 -30.18 16.80 -5.95
N ALA A 341 -28.94 16.50 -6.36
CA ALA A 341 -28.61 16.17 -7.75
C ALA A 341 -29.37 14.92 -8.22
N GLY A 342 -29.32 13.84 -7.42
CA GLY A 342 -30.01 12.59 -7.71
C GLY A 342 -31.52 12.71 -7.76
N ARG A 343 -32.09 13.75 -7.12
CA ARG A 343 -33.54 14.00 -7.04
C ARG A 343 -34.05 15.09 -7.97
N THR A 344 -33.17 15.73 -8.74
CA THR A 344 -33.55 16.74 -9.76
C THR A 344 -34.60 16.22 -10.75
N SER A 345 -34.64 14.91 -11.01
CA SER A 345 -35.59 14.27 -11.92
C SER A 345 -36.86 13.72 -11.24
N ASP A 346 -37.07 13.97 -9.93
CA ASP A 346 -38.28 13.49 -9.23
C ASP A 346 -39.56 14.13 -9.80
N TYR A 347 -39.39 15.30 -10.41
CA TYR A 347 -40.40 16.04 -11.13
C TYR A 347 -39.79 16.51 -12.46
N THR A 348 -40.37 16.07 -13.57
CA THR A 348 -40.03 16.57 -14.91
C THR A 348 -41.25 17.22 -15.54
N LEU A 349 -41.06 18.41 -16.09
CA LEU A 349 -42.04 19.15 -16.85
C LEU A 349 -41.48 19.40 -18.25
N THR A 350 -42.22 19.07 -19.30
CA THR A 350 -41.90 19.52 -20.65
C THR A 350 -43.04 20.37 -21.19
N PHE A 351 -42.76 21.44 -21.90
CA PHE A 351 -43.80 22.28 -22.52
C PHE A 351 -43.31 22.90 -23.82
N GLU A 352 -44.25 23.32 -24.67
CA GLU A 352 -43.97 24.02 -25.92
C GLU A 352 -44.30 25.51 -25.77
N SER A 353 -43.59 26.37 -26.48
CA SER A 353 -43.75 27.81 -26.42
C SER A 353 -43.34 28.48 -27.73
N ASN A 354 -43.88 29.67 -27.99
CA ASN A 354 -43.40 30.59 -29.03
C ASN A 354 -42.40 31.62 -28.48
N ALA A 355 -42.06 31.58 -27.18
CA ALA A 355 -41.17 32.53 -26.53
C ALA A 355 -39.70 32.23 -26.87
N ILE A 356 -39.17 32.89 -27.90
CA ILE A 356 -37.81 32.65 -28.37
C ILE A 356 -36.73 32.95 -27.33
N ASP A 357 -37.01 33.70 -26.26
CA ASP A 357 -36.02 34.09 -25.24
C ASP A 357 -35.88 33.10 -24.07
N LEU A 358 -36.68 32.03 -24.03
CA LEU A 358 -36.53 30.99 -23.01
C LEU A 358 -35.13 30.37 -23.10
N ALA A 359 -34.43 30.31 -21.96
CA ALA A 359 -33.10 29.74 -21.87
C ALA A 359 -32.97 28.87 -20.61
N PRO A 360 -32.08 27.86 -20.61
CA PRO A 360 -31.74 27.14 -19.39
C PRO A 360 -31.24 28.09 -18.29
N GLY A 361 -31.65 27.85 -17.05
CA GLY A 361 -31.36 28.73 -15.91
C GLY A 361 -32.47 29.74 -15.60
N MET A 362 -33.42 29.96 -16.51
CA MET A 362 -34.61 30.79 -16.25
C MET A 362 -35.63 30.04 -15.38
N VAL A 363 -36.31 30.77 -14.50
CA VAL A 363 -37.47 30.26 -13.78
C VAL A 363 -38.73 30.76 -14.49
N VAL A 364 -39.71 29.88 -14.69
CA VAL A 364 -41.02 30.20 -15.28
C VAL A 364 -42.15 29.81 -14.34
N ALA A 365 -43.27 30.52 -14.45
CA ALA A 365 -44.53 30.17 -13.80
C ALA A 365 -45.67 30.33 -14.81
N PHE A 366 -46.63 29.41 -14.80
CA PHE A 366 -47.76 29.44 -15.72
C PHE A 366 -48.87 30.33 -15.20
N ASP A 367 -49.16 31.41 -15.92
CA ASP A 367 -50.17 32.39 -15.52
C ASP A 367 -51.55 32.02 -16.07
N ASN A 368 -52.57 32.24 -15.24
CA ASN A 368 -53.98 32.16 -15.63
C ASN A 368 -54.52 33.49 -16.17
N LYS A 369 -53.77 34.59 -16.00
CA LYS A 369 -54.05 35.88 -16.63
C LYS A 369 -53.48 35.86 -18.04
N VAL A 370 -54.35 36.02 -19.02
CA VAL A 370 -54.01 35.81 -20.43
C VAL A 370 -54.41 37.06 -21.21
N PRO A 371 -53.56 37.58 -22.11
CA PRO A 371 -53.91 38.72 -22.94
C PRO A 371 -55.19 38.48 -23.77
N PRO A 372 -55.94 39.53 -24.15
CA PRO A 372 -57.18 39.41 -24.93
C PRO A 372 -57.05 38.57 -26.21
N ALA A 373 -55.88 38.64 -26.87
CA ALA A 373 -55.60 37.87 -28.09
C ALA A 373 -55.54 36.35 -27.86
N LEU A 374 -55.24 35.93 -26.63
CA LEU A 374 -55.10 34.53 -26.25
C LEU A 374 -56.33 33.99 -25.50
N GLU A 375 -57.29 34.84 -25.10
CA GLU A 375 -58.50 34.47 -24.33
C GLU A 375 -59.26 33.27 -24.92
N ALA A 376 -59.31 33.16 -26.26
CA ALA A 376 -59.98 32.06 -26.95
C ALA A 376 -59.29 30.68 -26.75
N PHE A 377 -58.01 30.67 -26.40
CA PHE A 377 -57.17 29.49 -26.24
C PHE A 377 -56.93 29.12 -24.77
N VAL A 378 -57.45 29.92 -23.84
CA VAL A 378 -57.31 29.69 -22.40
C VAL A 378 -58.29 28.60 -21.96
N PRO A 379 -57.83 27.63 -21.15
CA PRO A 379 -58.73 26.72 -20.48
C PRO A 379 -59.75 27.50 -19.62
N ARG A 380 -61.05 27.31 -19.86
CA ARG A 380 -62.11 27.95 -19.06
C ARG A 380 -62.16 27.47 -17.60
N LEU A 381 -61.38 26.44 -17.28
CA LEU A 381 -61.22 25.84 -15.96
C LEU A 381 -59.73 25.82 -15.64
N ALA A 382 -59.36 26.04 -14.37
CA ALA A 382 -57.99 25.88 -13.93
C ALA A 382 -57.46 24.48 -14.27
N HIS A 383 -56.17 24.38 -14.61
CA HIS A 383 -55.57 23.09 -14.95
C HIS A 383 -55.77 22.08 -13.79
N PRO A 384 -56.22 20.84 -14.06
CA PRO A 384 -56.57 19.89 -12.99
C PRO A 384 -55.37 19.40 -12.16
N ARG A 385 -54.15 19.64 -12.64
CA ARG A 385 -52.91 19.32 -11.90
C ARG A 385 -52.43 20.55 -11.14
N ALA A 386 -52.31 20.42 -9.82
CA ALA A 386 -51.78 21.46 -8.93
C ALA A 386 -50.35 21.85 -9.28
N GLU A 387 -49.58 20.96 -9.92
CA GLU A 387 -48.23 21.23 -10.37
C GLU A 387 -48.11 22.30 -11.46
N LEU A 388 -49.20 22.64 -12.17
CA LEU A 388 -49.24 23.73 -13.14
C LEU A 388 -49.97 24.98 -12.60
N ALA A 389 -50.23 25.04 -11.31
CA ALA A 389 -50.88 26.21 -10.70
C ALA A 389 -49.97 27.45 -10.76
N PRO A 390 -50.52 28.69 -10.81
CA PRO A 390 -49.73 29.91 -10.99
C PRO A 390 -48.72 30.24 -9.89
N GLU A 391 -48.83 29.58 -8.74
CA GLU A 391 -47.90 29.70 -7.61
C GLU A 391 -46.69 28.77 -7.76
N GLN A 392 -46.78 27.75 -8.63
CA GLN A 392 -45.68 26.82 -8.87
C GLN A 392 -44.62 27.48 -9.76
N LYS A 393 -43.36 27.27 -9.39
CA LYS A 393 -42.19 27.76 -10.12
C LYS A 393 -41.46 26.58 -10.73
N HIS A 394 -41.03 26.73 -11.99
CA HIS A 394 -40.31 25.71 -12.73
C HIS A 394 -39.00 26.27 -13.26
N LEU A 395 -37.89 25.61 -12.94
CA LEU A 395 -36.57 25.95 -13.46
C LEU A 395 -36.40 25.28 -14.83
N VAL A 396 -36.17 26.08 -15.87
CA VAL A 396 -35.88 25.59 -17.22
C VAL A 396 -34.47 24.99 -17.23
N VAL A 397 -34.37 23.71 -17.59
CA VAL A 397 -33.12 22.94 -17.63
C VAL A 397 -32.70 22.54 -19.04
N SER A 398 -33.61 22.59 -20.01
CA SER A 398 -33.29 22.42 -21.42
C SER A 398 -34.20 23.24 -22.31
N VAL A 399 -33.67 23.68 -23.44
CA VAL A 399 -34.41 24.41 -24.48
C VAL A 399 -33.94 23.92 -25.85
N ASP A 400 -34.89 23.47 -26.66
CA ASP A 400 -34.70 23.10 -28.05
C ASP A 400 -35.51 24.06 -28.92
N ILE A 401 -34.86 24.72 -29.88
CA ILE A 401 -35.51 25.66 -30.79
C ILE A 401 -35.35 25.17 -32.21
N GLU A 402 -36.46 24.91 -32.88
CA GLU A 402 -36.48 24.52 -34.29
C GLU A 402 -37.31 25.49 -35.13
N GLY A 403 -36.90 25.70 -36.37
CA GLY A 403 -37.63 26.56 -37.31
C GLY A 403 -37.11 26.43 -38.74
N ASP A 404 -37.84 27.05 -39.65
CA ASP A 404 -37.51 27.11 -41.08
C ASP A 404 -37.66 28.53 -41.64
N SER A 405 -37.43 28.69 -42.94
CA SER A 405 -37.49 29.99 -43.63
C SER A 405 -38.91 30.55 -43.80
N ALA A 406 -39.96 29.75 -43.59
CA ALA A 406 -41.33 30.04 -43.97
C ALA A 406 -42.31 30.12 -42.79
N GLY A 407 -41.98 29.53 -41.64
CA GLY A 407 -42.85 29.39 -40.49
C GLY A 407 -42.23 29.85 -39.16
N PRO A 408 -43.06 29.96 -38.11
CA PRO A 408 -42.63 30.38 -36.79
C PRO A 408 -41.71 29.37 -36.11
N SER A 409 -40.76 29.88 -35.32
CA SER A 409 -39.90 29.04 -34.48
C SER A 409 -40.70 28.40 -33.35
N MET A 410 -40.50 27.11 -33.15
CA MET A 410 -41.06 26.37 -32.04
C MET A 410 -39.99 26.16 -30.97
N VAL A 411 -40.35 26.46 -29.73
CA VAL A 411 -39.48 26.28 -28.55
C VAL A 411 -40.04 25.13 -27.72
N ARG A 412 -39.24 24.09 -27.50
CA ARG A 412 -39.54 23.03 -26.54
C ARG A 412 -38.66 23.22 -25.31
N CYS A 413 -39.26 23.18 -24.13
CA CYS A 413 -38.55 23.35 -22.88
C CYS A 413 -38.68 22.11 -22.01
N GLY A 414 -37.58 21.69 -21.40
CA GLY A 414 -37.56 20.81 -20.25
C GLY A 414 -37.35 21.64 -18.99
N ALA A 415 -38.09 21.34 -17.93
CA ALA A 415 -38.06 22.05 -16.68
C ALA A 415 -38.22 21.09 -15.49
N VAL A 416 -37.71 21.53 -14.34
CA VAL A 416 -37.82 20.84 -13.05
C VAL A 416 -38.46 21.78 -12.03
N SER A 417 -38.79 21.28 -10.84
CA SER A 417 -39.40 22.12 -9.81
C SER A 417 -38.37 23.11 -9.28
N ALA A 418 -38.68 24.41 -9.35
CA ALA A 418 -37.86 25.45 -8.71
C ALA A 418 -38.19 25.61 -7.21
N MET A 419 -39.13 24.82 -6.69
CA MET A 419 -39.45 24.78 -5.25
C MET A 419 -38.45 23.96 -4.44
N LYS A 420 -37.51 23.28 -5.11
CA LYS A 420 -36.44 22.47 -4.52
C LYS A 420 -35.10 23.02 -4.96
N ILE A 421 -34.09 22.82 -4.11
CA ILE A 421 -32.71 23.15 -4.46
C ILE A 421 -32.29 22.31 -5.67
N TYR A 422 -31.80 22.98 -6.71
CA TYR A 422 -31.26 22.31 -7.89
C TYR A 422 -29.76 22.07 -7.72
N ARG A 423 -29.32 20.86 -8.05
CA ARG A 423 -27.90 20.53 -8.20
C ARG A 423 -27.69 19.76 -9.51
N PRO A 424 -26.58 20.01 -10.22
CA PRO A 424 -26.28 19.28 -11.44
C PRO A 424 -26.03 17.80 -11.11
N LEU A 425 -26.53 16.91 -11.96
CA LEU A 425 -26.20 15.48 -11.88
C LEU A 425 -24.72 15.27 -12.18
N ALA A 426 -24.04 14.42 -11.40
CA ALA A 426 -22.67 13.99 -11.66
C ALA A 426 -22.62 13.06 -12.88
N ARG A 427 -22.60 13.66 -14.09
CA ARG A 427 -22.59 12.95 -15.38
C ARG A 427 -21.17 12.77 -15.90
N THR A 428 -20.27 13.67 -15.54
CA THR A 428 -18.91 13.68 -16.04
C THR A 428 -18.05 12.74 -15.21
N GLY A 429 -17.75 11.56 -15.78
CA GLY A 429 -16.98 10.53 -15.10
C GLY A 429 -15.57 10.98 -14.74
N LYS A 430 -15.16 10.70 -13.50
CA LYS A 430 -13.78 10.93 -13.05
C LYS A 430 -12.82 9.92 -13.74
N PRO A 431 -11.71 10.38 -14.33
CA PRO A 431 -10.73 9.48 -14.93
C PRO A 431 -10.10 8.57 -13.85
N ARG A 432 -9.70 7.35 -14.25
CA ARG A 432 -9.06 6.38 -13.35
C ARG A 432 -7.72 5.91 -13.90
N ILE A 433 -6.75 5.72 -12.99
CA ILE A 433 -5.46 5.11 -13.25
C ILE A 433 -5.51 3.65 -12.79
N ASN A 434 -5.68 2.72 -13.74
CA ASN A 434 -5.89 1.30 -13.45
C ASN A 434 -4.60 0.52 -13.13
N GLY A 435 -3.45 1.19 -13.01
CA GLY A 435 -2.15 0.54 -12.86
C GLY A 435 -1.18 1.30 -11.97
N LEU A 436 0.04 0.79 -11.87
CA LEU A 436 1.13 1.48 -11.19
C LEU A 436 1.79 2.46 -12.14
N GLN A 437 2.20 3.61 -11.61
CA GLN A 437 3.06 4.56 -12.31
C GLN A 437 4.32 4.77 -11.48
N SER A 438 5.44 5.13 -12.12
CA SER A 438 6.62 5.56 -11.37
C SER A 438 6.67 7.08 -11.20
N ALA A 439 7.32 7.51 -10.13
CA ALA A 439 7.56 8.90 -9.77
C ALA A 439 8.93 9.04 -9.10
N LEU A 440 9.46 10.25 -9.07
CA LEU A 440 10.71 10.57 -8.36
C LEU A 440 10.39 11.18 -7.00
N VAL A 441 11.13 10.78 -5.97
CA VAL A 441 11.07 11.44 -4.65
C VAL A 441 11.85 12.76 -4.74
N VAL A 442 11.26 13.85 -4.27
CA VAL A 442 11.77 15.22 -4.41
C VAL A 442 11.80 15.95 -3.07
N GLY A 443 12.67 16.97 -2.97
CA GLY A 443 12.83 17.79 -1.77
C GLY A 443 11.81 18.94 -1.65
N GLY A 444 12.01 19.79 -0.65
CA GLY A 444 11.22 21.02 -0.48
C GLY A 444 11.58 22.10 -1.52
N PRO A 445 10.61 22.94 -1.94
CA PRO A 445 10.81 23.96 -2.98
C PRO A 445 11.79 25.09 -2.59
N ASP A 446 12.02 25.31 -1.29
CA ASP A 446 12.90 26.37 -0.76
C ASP A 446 14.28 25.84 -0.32
N ASP A 447 14.55 24.54 -0.47
CA ASP A 447 15.80 23.94 0.01
C ASP A 447 16.93 24.12 -1.01
N SER A 448 17.75 25.16 -0.79
CA SER A 448 19.00 25.44 -1.54
C SER A 448 20.00 24.26 -1.55
N THR A 449 19.84 23.32 -0.63
CA THR A 449 20.48 22.00 -0.64
C THR A 449 19.40 20.94 -0.42
N PRO A 450 19.09 20.07 -1.38
CA PRO A 450 18.08 19.03 -1.18
C PRO A 450 18.45 18.17 0.04
N GLU A 451 17.65 18.20 1.11
CA GLU A 451 17.79 17.25 2.20
C GLU A 451 17.70 15.83 1.60
N GLN A 452 18.70 14.98 1.81
CA GLN A 452 18.67 13.59 1.29
C GLN A 452 17.44 12.81 1.80
N ILE A 453 16.86 13.24 2.92
CA ILE A 453 15.65 12.69 3.53
C ILE A 453 14.70 13.87 3.74
N HIS A 454 13.61 13.93 2.98
CA HIS A 454 12.58 14.96 3.09
C HIS A 454 11.24 14.34 3.47
N GLU A 455 11.11 14.00 4.76
CA GLU A 455 9.91 13.41 5.34
C GLU A 455 9.03 14.50 5.96
N ASP A 456 7.72 14.32 5.88
CA ASP A 456 6.76 15.19 6.54
C ASP A 456 6.91 15.13 8.07
N LYS A 457 7.39 16.24 8.64
CA LYS A 457 7.62 16.38 10.09
C LYS A 457 6.33 16.41 10.91
N THR A 458 5.16 16.64 10.29
CA THR A 458 3.87 16.83 10.98
C THR A 458 3.06 15.55 11.09
N LEU A 459 2.94 14.78 10.00
CA LEU A 459 2.13 13.56 9.96
C LEU A 459 2.95 12.27 9.84
N GLN A 460 4.28 12.38 9.64
CA GLN A 460 5.26 11.29 9.50
C GLN A 460 4.86 10.26 8.42
N HIS A 461 5.79 9.46 7.91
CA HIS A 461 5.52 8.47 6.87
C HIS A 461 4.96 8.99 5.53
N ARG A 462 5.27 10.25 5.17
CA ARG A 462 4.99 10.83 3.84
C ARG A 462 6.24 11.46 3.24
N VAL A 463 6.40 11.33 1.93
CA VAL A 463 7.43 12.02 1.14
C VAL A 463 6.79 12.79 0.00
N ARG A 464 7.48 13.81 -0.52
CA ARG A 464 7.06 14.49 -1.75
C ARG A 464 7.53 13.72 -2.97
N ILE A 465 6.66 13.62 -3.98
CA ILE A 465 6.98 13.00 -5.26
C ILE A 465 6.70 13.93 -6.43
N GLN A 466 7.31 13.62 -7.57
CA GLN A 466 7.01 14.21 -8.85
C GLN A 466 6.75 13.11 -9.88
N PHE A 467 5.57 13.13 -10.50
CA PHE A 467 5.24 12.22 -11.59
C PHE A 467 5.92 12.67 -12.90
N HIS A 468 6.23 11.72 -13.78
CA HIS A 468 6.87 12.00 -15.08
C HIS A 468 6.01 12.85 -16.02
N TRP A 469 4.69 12.81 -15.85
CA TRP A 469 3.74 13.63 -16.61
C TRP A 469 3.53 15.02 -16.01
N ASP A 470 4.10 15.31 -14.84
CA ASP A 470 4.00 16.63 -14.21
C ASP A 470 4.92 17.63 -14.92
N ARG A 471 4.28 18.50 -15.72
CA ARG A 471 4.97 19.52 -16.51
C ARG A 471 5.29 20.79 -15.72
N GLN A 472 5.00 20.87 -14.41
CA GLN A 472 5.19 22.08 -13.60
C GLN A 472 6.65 22.52 -13.40
N HIS A 473 7.63 21.71 -13.80
CA HIS A 473 9.00 22.20 -13.98
C HIS A 473 9.07 23.40 -14.95
N LEU A 474 8.08 23.63 -15.81
CA LEU A 474 7.97 24.78 -16.74
C LEU A 474 7.34 26.05 -16.13
N TYR A 475 6.80 26.00 -14.91
CA TYR A 475 6.09 27.13 -14.27
C TYR A 475 6.70 27.59 -12.93
N GLY A 476 7.82 26.98 -12.50
CA GLY A 476 8.63 27.53 -11.42
C GLY A 476 9.24 28.87 -11.83
N LYS A 477 9.30 29.84 -10.91
CA LYS A 477 10.07 31.07 -11.15
C LYS A 477 11.53 30.67 -11.44
N PRO A 478 12.16 31.18 -12.53
CA PRO A 478 13.61 31.15 -12.64
C PRO A 478 14.20 31.74 -11.36
N VAL A 479 15.30 31.17 -10.87
CA VAL A 479 16.08 31.88 -9.87
C VAL A 479 16.66 33.07 -10.61
N GLU A 480 16.49 34.30 -10.16
CA GLU A 480 17.13 35.43 -10.85
C GLU A 480 18.66 35.27 -10.76
N GLY A 481 19.32 34.93 -11.87
CA GLY A 481 20.77 35.10 -12.01
C GLY A 481 21.59 33.95 -12.59
N SER A 482 21.01 32.84 -13.03
CA SER A 482 21.74 31.80 -13.77
C SER A 482 21.27 31.76 -15.24
N GLU A 483 22.17 32.11 -16.16
CA GLU A 483 21.93 31.79 -17.57
C GLU A 483 22.26 30.30 -17.76
N GLY A 484 21.21 29.48 -17.90
CA GLY A 484 21.30 28.03 -18.20
C GLY A 484 20.61 27.08 -17.21
N GLU A 485 19.54 27.49 -16.53
CA GLU A 485 19.13 26.92 -15.23
C GLU A 485 18.38 25.58 -15.27
N ASN A 486 18.88 24.64 -14.47
CA ASN A 486 18.11 23.54 -13.89
C ASN A 486 16.97 24.11 -13.03
N LEU A 487 15.74 24.02 -13.54
CA LEU A 487 14.52 24.27 -12.77
C LEU A 487 14.48 23.25 -11.61
N GLN A 488 14.59 23.72 -10.37
CA GLN A 488 14.40 22.88 -9.18
C GLN A 488 12.99 22.24 -9.26
N PRO A 489 12.86 20.92 -9.11
CA PRO A 489 11.55 20.27 -9.11
C PRO A 489 10.73 20.76 -7.92
N VAL A 490 9.71 21.57 -8.20
CA VAL A 490 8.71 22.00 -7.22
C VAL A 490 7.85 20.78 -6.92
N GLY A 491 8.13 20.06 -5.83
CA GLY A 491 7.48 18.78 -5.57
C GLY A 491 5.95 18.86 -5.52
N SER A 492 5.27 17.80 -5.97
CA SER A 492 3.82 17.81 -6.15
C SER A 492 3.07 17.69 -4.81
N CYS A 493 2.78 16.49 -4.31
CA CYS A 493 2.07 16.29 -3.05
C CYS A 493 2.82 15.40 -2.07
N TRP A 494 2.37 15.45 -0.80
CA TRP A 494 2.76 14.50 0.23
C TRP A 494 2.06 13.16 0.02
N VAL A 495 2.86 12.12 -0.21
CA VAL A 495 2.35 10.77 -0.49
C VAL A 495 2.88 9.79 0.56
N ARG A 496 1.97 9.00 1.13
CA ARG A 496 2.32 7.90 2.04
C ARG A 496 3.05 6.80 1.30
N TRP A 497 3.96 6.11 1.99
CA TRP A 497 4.57 4.88 1.47
C TRP A 497 4.21 3.65 2.32
N GLY A 498 4.06 2.52 1.64
CA GLY A 498 3.88 1.22 2.28
C GLY A 498 5.21 0.63 2.74
N THR A 499 5.22 0.02 3.92
CA THR A 499 6.32 -0.83 4.41
C THR A 499 5.85 -2.29 4.48
N PRO A 500 6.75 -3.29 4.41
CA PRO A 500 6.38 -4.70 4.49
C PRO A 500 5.67 -5.09 5.79
N TRP A 501 5.92 -4.34 6.86
CA TRP A 501 5.26 -4.52 8.15
C TRP A 501 5.20 -3.18 8.89
N ALA A 502 3.99 -2.79 9.30
CA ALA A 502 3.75 -1.64 10.17
C ALA A 502 2.79 -2.04 11.29
N GLY A 503 3.14 -1.72 12.54
CA GLY A 503 2.29 -1.87 13.70
C GLY A 503 2.49 -0.72 14.69
N SER A 504 1.77 -0.75 15.82
CA SER A 504 1.87 0.32 16.83
C SER A 504 3.24 0.28 17.51
N GLY A 505 4.14 1.20 17.11
CA GLY A 505 5.50 1.29 17.64
C GLY A 505 6.44 0.14 17.22
N ASN A 506 6.08 -0.64 16.20
CA ASN A 506 6.90 -1.74 15.69
C ASN A 506 6.74 -1.90 14.16
N GLY A 507 7.66 -2.62 13.52
CA GLY A 507 7.65 -2.84 12.08
C GLY A 507 8.94 -2.37 11.41
N TRP A 508 8.88 -2.20 10.09
CA TRP A 508 9.99 -1.77 9.26
C TRP A 508 9.87 -0.27 8.96
N ASN A 509 10.98 0.45 9.04
CA ASN A 509 11.05 1.84 8.64
C ASN A 509 12.22 2.07 7.68
N PHE A 510 11.90 2.28 6.41
CA PHE A 510 12.81 2.80 5.40
C PHE A 510 12.13 3.98 4.72
N VAL A 511 12.73 5.15 4.82
CA VAL A 511 12.20 6.37 4.21
C VAL A 511 12.74 6.46 2.78
N PRO A 512 11.87 6.51 1.75
CA PRO A 512 12.31 6.81 0.39
C PRO A 512 13.08 8.15 0.36
N ARG A 513 14.25 8.16 -0.26
CA ARG A 513 15.17 9.30 -0.27
C ARG A 513 15.02 10.13 -1.54
N VAL A 514 15.33 11.42 -1.46
CA VAL A 514 15.31 12.31 -2.63
C VAL A 514 16.19 11.75 -3.75
N GLY A 515 15.66 11.75 -4.97
CA GLY A 515 16.29 11.17 -6.16
C GLY A 515 15.98 9.68 -6.38
N GLN A 516 15.34 8.99 -5.45
CA GLN A 516 14.90 7.60 -5.67
C GLN A 516 13.63 7.55 -6.51
N GLU A 517 13.58 6.56 -7.41
CA GLU A 517 12.36 6.24 -8.15
C GLU A 517 11.46 5.34 -7.31
N VAL A 518 10.16 5.65 -7.28
CA VAL A 518 9.14 4.91 -6.54
C VAL A 518 8.00 4.50 -7.46
N LEU A 519 7.39 3.35 -7.18
CA LEU A 519 6.13 2.91 -7.75
C LEU A 519 4.97 3.43 -6.92
N VAL A 520 4.00 4.02 -7.59
CA VAL A 520 2.81 4.66 -7.03
C VAL A 520 1.57 3.95 -7.56
N SER A 521 0.72 3.55 -6.63
CA SER A 521 -0.65 3.10 -6.89
C SER A 521 -1.63 4.22 -6.56
N PHE A 522 -2.89 4.04 -6.93
CA PHE A 522 -3.95 5.02 -6.76
C PHE A 522 -5.14 4.30 -6.11
N LEU A 523 -5.60 4.77 -4.95
CA LEU A 523 -6.71 4.12 -4.23
C LEU A 523 -7.98 4.22 -5.08
N ASP A 524 -8.65 3.08 -5.31
CA ASP A 524 -9.74 2.93 -6.30
C ASP A 524 -9.39 3.43 -7.72
N GLY A 525 -8.10 3.55 -8.05
CA GLY A 525 -7.64 4.16 -9.29
C GLY A 525 -7.84 5.68 -9.35
N ASP A 526 -8.17 6.34 -8.25
CA ASP A 526 -8.40 7.78 -8.21
C ASP A 526 -7.06 8.56 -8.33
N PRO A 527 -6.86 9.37 -9.38
CA PRO A 527 -5.65 10.18 -9.56
C PRO A 527 -5.34 11.10 -8.37
N ASP A 528 -6.34 11.48 -7.58
CA ASP A 528 -6.20 12.35 -6.41
C ASP A 528 -5.73 11.59 -5.15
N GLN A 529 -5.64 10.25 -5.21
CA GLN A 529 -5.32 9.40 -4.05
C GLN A 529 -4.07 8.51 -4.30
N PRO A 530 -2.89 9.12 -4.55
CA PRO A 530 -1.65 8.36 -4.74
C PRO A 530 -1.16 7.70 -3.44
N ILE A 531 -0.54 6.54 -3.57
CA ILE A 531 0.17 5.83 -2.50
C ILE A 531 1.42 5.13 -3.04
N ILE A 532 2.57 5.34 -2.42
CA ILE A 532 3.82 4.67 -2.80
C ILE A 532 3.77 3.22 -2.30
N VAL A 533 3.99 2.27 -3.20
CA VAL A 533 3.96 0.84 -2.88
C VAL A 533 5.36 0.20 -2.83
N ARG A 534 6.34 0.78 -3.55
CA ARG A 534 7.72 0.27 -3.61
C ARG A 534 8.70 1.33 -4.11
N ALA A 535 9.98 1.12 -3.84
CA ALA A 535 11.07 1.82 -4.52
C ALA A 535 11.67 0.95 -5.63
N LEU A 536 12.22 1.58 -6.66
CA LEU A 536 12.87 0.93 -7.80
C LEU A 536 14.36 1.31 -7.87
N HIS A 537 15.15 0.39 -8.42
CA HIS A 537 16.50 0.68 -8.84
C HIS A 537 16.50 1.23 -10.28
N SER A 538 17.40 2.18 -10.54
CA SER A 538 17.61 2.80 -11.85
C SER A 538 19.11 2.87 -12.15
N PRO A 539 19.55 3.24 -13.37
CA PRO A 539 20.97 3.44 -13.65
C PRO A 539 21.64 4.48 -12.72
N GLU A 540 20.89 5.48 -12.26
CA GLU A 540 21.36 6.49 -11.30
C GLU A 540 21.31 5.97 -9.84
N ASN A 541 20.44 5.01 -9.55
CA ASN A 541 20.31 4.34 -8.24
C ASN A 541 20.44 2.80 -8.38
N PRO A 542 21.64 2.29 -8.68
CA PRO A 542 21.83 0.86 -8.95
C PRO A 542 21.57 -0.01 -7.71
N PRO A 543 21.28 -1.32 -7.90
CA PRO A 543 21.19 -2.25 -6.79
C PRO A 543 22.52 -2.33 -6.02
N PRO A 544 22.49 -2.62 -4.70
CA PRO A 544 23.70 -2.66 -3.87
C PRO A 544 24.67 -3.79 -4.24
N PHE A 545 24.18 -4.86 -4.87
CA PHE A 545 24.99 -6.00 -5.29
C PHE A 545 25.00 -6.08 -6.80
N SER A 546 26.20 -6.17 -7.39
CA SER A 546 26.33 -6.17 -8.84
C SER A 546 25.76 -7.46 -9.45
N PRO A 547 24.88 -7.39 -10.46
CA PRO A 547 24.34 -8.58 -11.11
C PRO A 547 25.41 -9.38 -11.88
N THR A 548 26.59 -8.81 -12.16
CA THR A 548 27.64 -9.50 -12.91
C THR A 548 28.50 -10.42 -12.05
N ASN A 549 28.79 -10.01 -10.81
CA ASN A 549 29.78 -10.68 -9.94
C ASN A 549 29.23 -11.05 -8.55
N GLN A 550 28.01 -10.65 -8.22
CA GLN A 550 27.38 -10.86 -6.90
C GLN A 550 25.91 -11.31 -7.05
N ASN A 551 25.62 -12.07 -8.10
CA ASN A 551 24.26 -12.55 -8.40
C ASN A 551 23.73 -13.60 -7.40
N THR A 552 24.59 -14.16 -6.54
CA THR A 552 24.23 -15.05 -5.43
C THR A 552 24.05 -14.30 -4.11
N VAL A 553 24.24 -12.97 -4.09
CA VAL A 553 24.19 -12.18 -2.86
C VAL A 553 22.80 -11.54 -2.69
N THR A 554 22.17 -11.81 -1.54
CA THR A 554 20.91 -11.19 -1.10
C THR A 554 21.13 -10.45 0.20
N GLY A 555 20.57 -9.26 0.36
CA GLY A 555 20.77 -8.53 1.62
C GLY A 555 20.17 -7.14 1.67
N LEU A 556 20.41 -6.48 2.80
CA LEU A 556 20.05 -5.10 3.08
C LEU A 556 21.35 -4.30 3.26
N ARG A 557 21.51 -3.24 2.46
CA ARG A 557 22.61 -2.27 2.62
C ARG A 557 22.02 -0.87 2.79
N SER A 558 22.38 -0.19 3.87
CA SER A 558 22.02 1.22 4.09
C SER A 558 23.03 2.15 3.41
N ASN A 559 22.82 3.47 3.52
CA ASN A 559 23.83 4.46 3.17
C ASN A 559 23.82 5.58 4.22
N THR A 560 24.99 5.97 4.72
CA THR A 560 25.15 7.06 5.69
C THR A 560 24.47 8.32 5.17
N ALA A 561 23.70 8.99 6.03
CA ALA A 561 22.98 10.22 5.69
C ALA A 561 23.03 11.21 6.87
N PRO A 562 23.17 12.53 6.60
CA PRO A 562 23.44 13.14 5.29
C PRO A 562 24.89 12.94 4.85
N GLY A 563 25.16 13.04 3.54
CA GLY A 563 26.53 13.13 2.98
C GLY A 563 27.13 11.84 2.40
N GLY A 564 26.54 10.67 2.68
CA GLY A 564 27.03 9.39 2.12
C GLY A 564 28.38 8.93 2.71
N GLY A 565 29.06 8.04 1.98
CA GLY A 565 30.45 7.64 2.26
C GLY A 565 30.65 6.40 3.13
N GLY A 566 29.60 5.87 3.77
CA GLY A 566 29.64 4.67 4.61
C GLY A 566 28.32 3.89 4.57
N TYR A 567 28.30 2.66 5.10
CA TYR A 567 27.10 1.83 5.11
C TYR A 567 27.08 0.75 6.20
N ASN A 568 25.87 0.41 6.64
CA ASN A 568 25.60 -0.81 7.40
C ASN A 568 25.07 -1.87 6.44
N GLU A 569 25.39 -3.13 6.68
CA GLU A 569 24.99 -4.24 5.81
C GLU A 569 24.67 -5.51 6.59
N LEU A 570 23.63 -6.21 6.16
CA LEU A 570 23.41 -7.63 6.40
C LEU A 570 23.21 -8.33 5.05
N ALA A 571 24.13 -9.21 4.69
CA ALA A 571 24.10 -9.90 3.39
C ALA A 571 24.35 -11.41 3.54
N PHE A 572 23.74 -12.17 2.64
CA PHE A 572 23.81 -13.62 2.51
C PHE A 572 24.33 -13.93 1.12
N ASP A 573 25.50 -14.55 1.02
CA ASP A 573 26.05 -15.07 -0.23
C ASP A 573 25.73 -16.56 -0.30
N ASP A 574 24.91 -16.95 -1.27
CA ASP A 574 24.45 -18.33 -1.47
C ASP A 574 25.27 -19.06 -2.55
N ALA A 575 26.47 -18.57 -2.86
CA ALA A 575 27.38 -19.26 -3.78
C ALA A 575 27.80 -20.62 -3.19
N SER A 576 27.48 -21.70 -3.92
CA SER A 576 27.71 -23.07 -3.45
C SER A 576 29.18 -23.34 -3.07
N GLY A 577 29.38 -23.84 -1.84
CA GLY A 577 30.71 -24.11 -1.27
C GLY A 577 31.49 -22.87 -0.84
N LYS A 578 30.87 -21.69 -0.94
CA LYS A 578 31.41 -20.37 -0.54
C LYS A 578 30.38 -19.55 0.22
N GLU A 579 29.36 -20.22 0.78
CA GLU A 579 28.23 -19.58 1.43
C GLU A 579 28.71 -18.71 2.61
N ARG A 580 28.19 -17.49 2.72
CA ARG A 580 28.67 -16.53 3.71
C ARG A 580 27.60 -15.57 4.17
N ILE A 581 27.45 -15.44 5.49
CA ILE A 581 26.72 -14.33 6.10
C ILE A 581 27.70 -13.20 6.41
N HIS A 582 27.41 -12.00 5.92
CA HIS A 582 28.15 -10.77 6.20
C HIS A 582 27.32 -9.83 7.07
N MET A 583 27.93 -9.30 8.12
CA MET A 583 27.35 -8.26 8.93
C MET A 583 28.38 -7.15 9.11
N GLN A 584 28.05 -5.94 8.68
CA GLN A 584 28.87 -4.75 8.81
C GLN A 584 28.10 -3.66 9.55
N ALA A 585 28.76 -3.05 10.53
CA ALA A 585 28.34 -1.79 11.14
C ALA A 585 29.38 -0.72 10.77
N GLU A 586 28.94 0.41 10.23
CA GLU A 586 29.82 1.52 9.83
C GLU A 586 30.49 2.17 11.04
N ASN A 587 29.79 2.23 12.17
CA ASN A 587 30.27 2.87 13.39
C ASN A 587 30.20 1.92 14.60
N ALA A 588 29.08 1.91 15.32
CA ALA A 588 28.90 1.10 16.52
C ALA A 588 27.96 -0.08 16.25
N LEU A 589 28.33 -1.27 16.73
CA LEU A 589 27.45 -2.43 16.81
C LEU A 589 27.08 -2.68 18.28
N SER A 590 25.78 -2.76 18.58
CA SER A 590 25.26 -3.16 19.89
C SER A 590 24.35 -4.38 19.74
N SER A 591 24.59 -5.40 20.56
CA SER A 591 23.75 -6.60 20.64
C SER A 591 23.27 -6.78 22.08
N ILE A 592 21.96 -6.96 22.25
CA ILE A 592 21.33 -7.16 23.56
C ILE A 592 20.46 -8.41 23.49
N VAL A 593 20.86 -9.46 24.20
CA VAL A 593 20.08 -10.68 24.35
C VAL A 593 19.50 -10.72 25.76
N LYS A 594 18.17 -10.71 25.88
CA LYS A 594 17.49 -10.59 27.18
C LYS A 594 17.51 -11.87 28.02
N SER A 595 17.72 -13.03 27.39
CA SER A 595 17.73 -14.32 28.09
C SER A 595 19.02 -15.09 27.83
N THR A 596 19.19 -15.64 26.64
CA THR A 596 20.24 -16.62 26.36
C THR A 596 20.77 -16.44 24.94
N GLU A 597 22.09 -16.32 24.82
CA GLU A 597 22.82 -16.35 23.54
C GLU A 597 23.57 -17.68 23.44
N SER A 598 23.49 -18.37 22.29
CA SER A 598 24.29 -19.54 21.96
C SER A 598 25.03 -19.33 20.64
N ARG A 599 26.24 -19.86 20.52
CA ARG A 599 27.05 -19.77 19.31
C ARG A 599 27.88 -21.02 19.09
N ASP A 600 27.52 -21.75 18.04
CA ASP A 600 28.22 -22.97 17.61
C ASP A 600 29.00 -22.69 16.32
N VAL A 601 30.30 -23.02 16.29
CA VAL A 601 31.18 -22.82 15.13
C VAL A 601 31.86 -24.14 14.79
N GLY A 602 31.55 -24.69 13.62
CA GLY A 602 31.98 -26.03 13.23
C GLY A 602 33.47 -26.18 12.89
N THR A 603 34.14 -25.10 12.47
CA THR A 603 35.55 -25.14 12.05
C THR A 603 36.41 -24.15 12.84
N LEU A 604 36.45 -22.88 12.43
CA LEU A 604 37.32 -21.87 13.01
C LEU A 604 36.51 -20.64 13.44
N ARG A 605 36.68 -20.23 14.69
CA ARG A 605 36.31 -18.90 15.16
C ARG A 605 37.57 -18.04 15.28
N LYS A 606 37.65 -16.94 14.54
CA LYS A 606 38.67 -15.89 14.70
C LYS A 606 38.02 -14.60 15.17
N THR A 607 38.58 -13.97 16.20
CA THR A 607 38.18 -12.65 16.70
C THR A 607 39.41 -11.76 16.75
N SER A 608 39.31 -10.52 16.24
CA SER A 608 40.41 -9.55 16.26
C SER A 608 39.89 -8.22 16.80
N ILE A 609 40.51 -7.73 17.87
CA ILE A 609 40.13 -6.50 18.56
C ILE A 609 41.29 -5.52 18.46
N GLY A 610 41.06 -4.35 17.87
CA GLY A 610 42.12 -3.37 17.61
C GLY A 610 42.63 -2.64 18.85
N THR A 611 41.83 -2.54 19.92
CA THR A 611 42.19 -1.74 21.11
C THR A 611 41.96 -2.47 22.43
N ARG A 612 40.70 -2.69 22.83
CA ARG A 612 40.37 -3.26 24.13
C ARG A 612 39.13 -4.15 24.04
N ASP A 613 39.23 -5.34 24.62
CA ASP A 613 38.10 -6.23 24.88
C ASP A 613 37.81 -6.23 26.40
N VAL A 614 36.54 -6.11 26.78
CA VAL A 614 36.09 -6.09 28.18
C VAL A 614 34.94 -7.07 28.34
N LEU A 615 35.21 -8.16 29.05
CA LEU A 615 34.22 -9.19 29.37
C LEU A 615 33.80 -9.06 30.84
N HIS A 616 32.52 -8.81 31.08
CA HIS A 616 31.92 -8.87 32.41
C HIS A 616 30.93 -10.03 32.50
N VAL A 617 31.20 -11.00 33.38
CA VAL A 617 30.33 -12.14 33.64
C VAL A 617 29.81 -12.04 35.07
N GLY A 618 28.49 -11.91 35.22
CA GLY A 618 27.88 -11.60 36.52
C GLY A 618 27.88 -12.75 37.53
N LYS A 619 28.08 -14.01 37.09
CA LYS A 619 28.08 -15.19 37.98
C LYS A 619 29.29 -16.10 37.73
N GLN A 620 29.22 -16.93 36.69
CA GLN A 620 30.24 -17.95 36.40
C GLN A 620 30.69 -17.84 34.95
N TRP A 621 32.01 -17.85 34.75
CA TRP A 621 32.64 -18.00 33.44
C TRP A 621 33.35 -19.36 33.37
N GLU A 622 33.06 -20.11 32.30
CA GLU A 622 33.63 -21.43 32.05
C GLU A 622 34.17 -21.51 30.62
N LEU A 623 35.43 -21.94 30.48
CA LEU A 623 36.07 -22.25 29.20
C LEU A 623 36.52 -23.71 29.21
N VAL A 624 36.04 -24.49 28.24
CA VAL A 624 36.42 -25.90 28.06
C VAL A 624 37.07 -26.07 26.69
N VAL A 625 38.26 -26.67 26.67
CA VAL A 625 38.99 -27.00 25.43
C VAL A 625 39.13 -28.53 25.31
N GLY A 626 38.61 -29.10 24.21
CA GLY A 626 38.58 -30.55 23.97
C GLY A 626 37.65 -31.32 24.93
N GLN A 627 37.81 -32.65 25.05
CA GLN A 627 37.02 -33.48 25.99
C GLN A 627 37.50 -33.36 27.46
N LYS A 628 37.66 -32.13 27.98
CA LYS A 628 38.26 -31.79 29.29
C LYS A 628 39.80 -31.81 29.35
N GLN A 629 40.49 -31.29 28.33
CA GLN A 629 41.96 -31.15 28.42
C GLN A 629 42.38 -29.97 29.29
N VAL A 630 41.67 -28.83 29.23
CA VAL A 630 41.88 -27.68 30.12
C VAL A 630 40.53 -27.02 30.41
N GLY A 631 40.21 -26.83 31.69
CA GLY A 631 39.05 -26.08 32.18
C GLY A 631 39.46 -24.91 33.06
N ILE A 632 38.91 -23.72 32.82
CA ILE A 632 39.03 -22.57 33.71
C ILE A 632 37.64 -22.22 34.22
N ILE A 633 37.46 -22.29 35.54
CA ILE A 633 36.22 -21.92 36.22
C ILE A 633 36.53 -20.79 37.19
N VAL A 634 35.86 -19.65 37.03
CA VAL A 634 35.91 -18.53 37.96
C VAL A 634 34.52 -18.31 38.53
N ASN A 635 34.40 -18.39 39.85
CA ASN A 635 33.16 -18.19 40.59
C ASN A 635 33.48 -17.61 41.98
N GLU A 636 32.82 -16.52 42.38
CA GLU A 636 32.79 -15.94 43.74
C GLU A 636 34.04 -16.23 44.62
N GLY A 637 35.18 -15.63 44.29
CA GLY A 637 36.41 -15.75 45.09
C GLY A 637 37.21 -17.04 44.88
N ARG A 638 36.78 -17.91 43.97
CA ARG A 638 37.46 -19.14 43.53
C ARG A 638 37.90 -19.03 42.08
N MET A 639 39.16 -19.36 41.80
CA MET A 639 39.69 -19.60 40.45
C MET A 639 40.24 -21.01 40.39
N LEU A 640 39.71 -21.86 39.52
CA LEU A 640 40.17 -23.23 39.29
C LEU A 640 40.65 -23.38 37.85
N VAL A 641 41.90 -23.80 37.68
CA VAL A 641 42.46 -24.26 36.40
C VAL A 641 42.73 -25.75 36.53
N GLN A 642 42.05 -26.58 35.75
CA GLN A 642 42.13 -28.04 35.83
C GLN A 642 42.53 -28.64 34.48
N VAL A 643 43.45 -29.61 34.51
CA VAL A 643 43.98 -30.30 33.32
C VAL A 643 43.77 -31.81 33.48
N GLY A 644 43.03 -32.44 32.55
CA GLY A 644 42.90 -33.90 32.47
C GLY A 644 41.72 -34.54 33.23
N GLY A 645 40.58 -33.85 33.37
CA GLY A 645 39.36 -34.38 34.01
C GLY A 645 39.43 -34.54 35.53
N GLU A 646 38.44 -35.21 36.12
CA GLU A 646 38.31 -35.40 37.58
C GLU A 646 39.52 -36.14 38.16
N GLY A 647 40.19 -35.54 39.15
CA GLY A 647 41.46 -36.03 39.70
C GLY A 647 42.71 -35.69 38.89
N GLY A 648 42.61 -34.91 37.81
CA GLY A 648 43.73 -34.33 37.07
C GLY A 648 44.55 -33.32 37.88
N SER A 649 45.61 -32.76 37.29
CA SER A 649 46.37 -31.69 37.95
C SER A 649 45.54 -30.40 37.98
N SER A 650 45.60 -29.66 39.07
CA SER A 650 44.84 -28.41 39.23
C SER A 650 45.61 -27.32 39.96
N VAL A 651 45.31 -26.08 39.61
CA VAL A 651 45.64 -24.88 40.37
C VAL A 651 44.33 -24.28 40.84
N GLU A 652 44.16 -24.18 42.16
CA GLU A 652 42.97 -23.60 42.75
C GLU A 652 43.37 -22.43 43.65
N ILE A 653 42.75 -21.28 43.44
CA ILE A 653 42.79 -20.14 44.36
C ILE A 653 41.44 -20.11 45.05
N LYS A 654 41.40 -20.22 46.37
CA LYS A 654 40.17 -20.18 47.17
C LYS A 654 40.48 -19.68 48.56
N ASP A 655 39.61 -18.84 49.13
CA ASP A 655 39.72 -18.40 50.54
C ASP A 655 41.10 -17.78 50.90
N GLY A 656 41.78 -17.17 49.91
CA GLY A 656 43.11 -16.59 50.07
C GLY A 656 44.28 -17.59 50.02
N SER A 657 44.04 -18.89 49.82
CA SER A 657 45.07 -19.90 49.61
C SER A 657 45.22 -20.26 48.12
N ILE A 658 46.42 -20.73 47.75
CA ILE A 658 46.72 -21.30 46.44
C ILE A 658 47.03 -22.79 46.66
N HIS A 659 46.23 -23.67 46.07
CA HIS A 659 46.36 -25.11 46.12
C HIS A 659 46.92 -25.60 44.78
N LEU A 660 48.09 -26.24 44.81
CA LEU A 660 48.69 -26.89 43.65
C LEU A 660 48.59 -28.40 43.83
N ASN A 661 47.75 -29.05 43.03
CA ASN A 661 47.57 -30.51 43.06
C ASN A 661 48.11 -31.10 41.76
N THR A 662 49.03 -32.06 41.85
CA THR A 662 49.58 -32.74 40.67
C THR A 662 49.68 -34.24 40.91
N LYS A 663 49.59 -35.03 39.84
CA LYS A 663 49.75 -36.50 39.92
C LYS A 663 51.21 -36.97 39.98
N GLN A 664 52.14 -36.09 39.63
CA GLN A 664 53.56 -36.43 39.51
C GLN A 664 54.37 -35.48 40.38
N ASN A 665 54.99 -34.48 39.75
CA ASN A 665 55.92 -33.59 40.42
C ASN A 665 55.43 -32.14 40.30
N ILE A 666 55.68 -31.34 41.34
CA ILE A 666 55.75 -29.89 41.21
C ILE A 666 57.23 -29.56 41.07
N HIS A 667 57.66 -29.09 39.90
CA HIS A 667 59.05 -28.69 39.68
C HIS A 667 59.17 -27.16 39.75
N LEU A 668 59.83 -26.65 40.78
CA LEU A 668 60.12 -25.23 40.97
C LEU A 668 61.60 -24.99 40.68
N HIS A 669 61.90 -24.24 39.62
CA HIS A 669 63.27 -23.93 39.21
C HIS A 669 63.50 -22.41 39.20
N ALA A 670 64.61 -21.96 39.78
CA ALA A 670 65.06 -20.58 39.70
C ALA A 670 66.49 -20.54 39.14
N GLY A 671 66.73 -19.68 38.15
CA GLY A 671 68.06 -19.56 37.52
C GLY A 671 69.14 -18.96 38.43
N THR A 672 68.76 -18.33 39.55
CA THR A 672 69.68 -17.71 40.51
C THR A 672 69.33 -18.07 41.95
N VAL A 673 68.18 -17.63 42.46
CA VAL A 673 67.71 -17.93 43.82
C VAL A 673 66.20 -18.19 43.82
N LEU A 674 65.78 -19.28 44.45
CA LEU A 674 64.38 -19.54 44.78
C LEU A 674 64.13 -19.13 46.24
N HIS A 675 63.33 -18.09 46.46
CA HIS A 675 62.91 -17.69 47.80
C HIS A 675 61.52 -18.25 48.12
N LEU A 676 61.43 -19.05 49.19
CA LEU A 676 60.17 -19.48 49.79
C LEU A 676 60.17 -18.97 51.23
N SER A 677 59.21 -18.13 51.59
CA SER A 677 59.11 -17.54 52.94
C SER A 677 57.67 -17.57 53.43
N ALA A 678 57.50 -17.77 54.74
CA ALA A 678 56.22 -17.71 55.42
C ALA A 678 56.39 -16.85 56.68
N GLY A 679 55.43 -15.96 56.97
CA GLY A 679 55.47 -15.12 58.18
C GLY A 679 55.19 -15.87 59.48
N GLY A 680 54.62 -17.08 59.39
CA GLY A 680 54.41 -18.01 60.50
C GLY A 680 55.28 -19.26 60.34
N THR A 681 54.66 -20.37 59.92
CA THR A 681 55.35 -21.66 59.72
C THR A 681 55.35 -22.07 58.25
N MET A 682 56.39 -22.80 57.85
CA MET A 682 56.47 -23.52 56.57
C MET A 682 56.53 -25.01 56.89
N ASN A 683 55.48 -25.76 56.53
CA ASN A 683 55.38 -27.19 56.79
C ASN A 683 55.58 -27.99 55.51
N ILE A 684 56.29 -29.12 55.60
CA ILE A 684 56.50 -30.07 54.50
C ILE A 684 56.13 -31.45 55.03
N ASP A 685 54.94 -31.92 54.67
CA ASP A 685 54.40 -33.20 55.14
C ASP A 685 54.46 -34.25 54.02
N SER A 686 54.85 -35.48 54.35
CA SER A 686 54.93 -36.62 53.42
C SER A 686 54.15 -37.81 53.97
N GLY A 687 53.43 -38.52 53.10
CA GLY A 687 52.73 -39.75 53.46
C GLY A 687 53.65 -40.95 53.70
N ILE A 688 54.96 -40.83 53.44
CA ILE A 688 55.99 -41.85 53.69
C ILE A 688 57.12 -41.31 54.59
N PRO A 689 57.79 -42.16 55.40
CA PRO A 689 58.69 -41.71 56.49
C PRO A 689 60.01 -41.06 56.06
N THR A 690 60.29 -40.93 54.76
CA THR A 690 61.60 -40.47 54.26
C THR A 690 61.44 -39.22 53.41
N HIS A 691 61.96 -38.09 53.91
CA HIS A 691 62.16 -36.86 53.13
C HIS A 691 63.62 -36.81 52.65
N LYS A 692 63.84 -36.69 51.34
CA LYS A 692 65.18 -36.52 50.77
C LYS A 692 65.32 -35.12 50.20
N VAL A 693 66.15 -34.29 50.82
CA VAL A 693 66.56 -32.98 50.29
C VAL A 693 67.99 -33.12 49.77
N ASP A 694 68.14 -33.38 48.48
CA ASP A 694 69.45 -33.47 47.83
C ASP A 694 69.90 -32.06 47.42
N ILE A 695 70.80 -31.48 48.21
CA ILE A 695 71.53 -30.26 47.82
C ILE A 695 72.82 -30.74 47.13
N ASN A 696 72.85 -30.70 45.80
CA ASN A 696 74.05 -31.02 45.03
C ASN A 696 74.78 -29.72 44.65
N PRO A 697 75.80 -29.29 45.42
CA PRO A 697 76.65 -28.18 45.00
C PRO A 697 77.47 -28.59 43.76
N PRO A 698 77.76 -27.67 42.83
CA PRO A 698 78.73 -27.93 41.79
C PRO A 698 80.05 -28.33 42.44
N SER A 699 80.57 -29.47 41.99
CA SER A 699 81.69 -30.22 42.55
C SER A 699 82.90 -29.40 43.04
N ARG A 700 83.36 -29.76 44.25
CA ARG A 700 84.66 -29.52 44.94
C ARG A 700 84.86 -28.20 45.71
N LYS A 701 84.45 -28.20 46.99
CA LYS A 701 85.27 -28.02 48.22
C LYS A 701 84.36 -28.03 49.48
N PRO A 702 84.83 -28.48 50.66
CA PRO A 702 83.97 -28.64 51.83
C PRO A 702 83.75 -27.29 52.53
N HIS A 703 82.54 -26.75 52.47
CA HIS A 703 82.09 -25.70 53.38
C HIS A 703 80.64 -25.95 53.80
N THR A 704 80.49 -26.05 55.14
CA THR A 704 79.33 -25.70 55.99
C THR A 704 77.92 -26.14 55.57
N ALA A 705 77.35 -26.94 56.48
CA ALA A 705 75.97 -27.40 56.52
C ALA A 705 74.93 -26.29 56.25
N ALA A 706 73.80 -26.69 55.68
CA ALA A 706 72.58 -25.90 55.67
C ALA A 706 72.23 -25.47 57.11
N GLU A 707 72.41 -24.19 57.44
CA GLU A 707 71.99 -23.61 58.72
C GLU A 707 70.47 -23.38 58.68
N ILE A 708 69.70 -24.25 59.35
CA ILE A 708 68.32 -23.96 59.72
C ILE A 708 68.37 -23.13 61.01
N ARG A 709 68.25 -21.79 60.90
CA ARG A 709 68.17 -20.91 62.07
C ARG A 709 66.72 -20.84 62.57
N GLY A 710 66.36 -21.70 63.52
CA GLY A 710 65.17 -21.53 64.35
C GLY A 710 65.44 -20.52 65.47
N ALA A 711 64.56 -19.54 65.65
CA ALA A 711 64.64 -18.61 66.78
C ALA A 711 63.27 -18.49 67.46
N MET A 712 63.20 -18.77 68.76
CA MET A 712 62.33 -18.17 69.80
C MET A 712 62.63 -18.84 71.16
N PRO A 713 62.35 -18.22 72.34
CA PRO A 713 62.58 -16.84 72.80
C PRO A 713 63.34 -16.83 74.18
N THR A 714 63.92 -15.70 74.62
CA THR A 714 63.80 -15.07 75.98
C THR A 714 64.98 -14.19 76.48
N TYR A 715 64.56 -13.01 76.98
CA TYR A 715 65.07 -12.09 78.02
C TYR A 715 66.52 -11.57 78.06
N LEU A 716 66.66 -10.26 77.84
CA LEU A 716 67.20 -9.34 78.86
C LEU A 716 66.57 -7.94 78.72
N LYS A 717 66.19 -7.40 79.87
CA LYS A 717 65.33 -6.23 80.10
C LYS A 717 66.19 -4.98 80.29
N ALA A 718 65.81 -3.84 79.72
CA ALA A 718 66.15 -2.52 80.25
C ALA A 718 65.14 -1.46 79.77
N GLU A 719 64.35 -0.95 80.71
CA GLU A 719 63.62 0.32 80.67
C GLU A 719 64.55 1.46 81.22
N PRO A 720 64.12 2.73 81.26
CA PRO A 720 63.63 3.60 80.18
C PRO A 720 64.42 4.95 80.18
N PRO A 721 64.05 5.94 79.35
CA PRO A 721 63.09 6.94 79.84
C PRO A 721 62.06 7.44 78.79
N GLN A 722 60.88 7.81 79.27
CA GLN A 722 59.95 8.78 78.68
C GLN A 722 60.42 10.22 79.00
N PRO A 723 59.95 11.34 78.38
CA PRO A 723 58.57 11.57 77.89
C PRO A 723 58.42 12.41 76.60
N GLY A 724 57.18 12.55 76.11
CA GLY A 724 56.79 13.69 75.27
C GLY A 724 55.61 13.43 74.32
N ALA A 725 54.46 14.01 74.62
CA ALA A 725 53.17 13.74 74.00
C ALA A 725 52.63 14.93 73.17
N ARG A 726 51.77 14.60 72.20
CA ARG A 726 50.60 15.36 71.66
C ARG A 726 50.79 16.66 70.85
N HIS A 727 50.25 16.66 69.62
CA HIS A 727 49.14 17.46 69.04
C HIS A 727 49.08 17.11 67.53
N GLY A 728 47.98 16.99 66.78
CA GLY A 728 46.69 17.66 66.78
C GLY A 728 46.65 18.70 65.63
N GLY A 729 45.96 18.42 64.50
CA GLY A 729 45.49 19.46 63.54
C GLY A 729 45.83 19.31 62.03
N THR A 730 44.86 18.78 61.26
CA THR A 730 44.28 19.20 59.94
C THR A 730 45.03 20.06 58.87
N VAL A 731 45.03 19.52 57.61
CA VAL A 731 44.78 20.04 56.19
C VAL A 731 45.14 21.51 55.84
N PRO A 732 45.50 21.94 54.57
CA PRO A 732 45.12 21.36 53.26
C PRO A 732 46.04 21.52 52.00
N ALA A 733 45.65 20.77 50.95
CA ALA A 733 45.55 21.06 49.50
C ALA A 733 46.65 21.73 48.61
N LYS A 734 46.62 21.26 47.35
CA LYS A 734 47.01 21.85 46.04
C LYS A 734 48.44 21.64 45.48
N GLY A 735 48.48 21.02 44.29
CA GLY A 735 48.77 21.74 43.05
C GLY A 735 50.02 21.35 42.24
N GLY A 736 49.80 21.02 40.95
CA GLY A 736 50.75 21.15 39.81
C GLY A 736 51.92 20.16 39.79
N GLY A 737 52.41 19.64 38.66
CA GLY A 737 52.20 19.87 37.24
C GLY A 737 53.39 19.22 36.49
N GLY A 738 53.25 19.03 35.17
CA GLY A 738 54.41 18.92 34.26
C GLY A 738 54.80 17.52 33.78
N MET A 739 54.36 17.18 32.56
CA MET A 739 55.14 16.36 31.63
C MET A 739 56.33 17.16 31.09
N PRO A 740 57.40 16.47 30.66
CA PRO A 740 58.03 16.82 29.40
C PRO A 740 58.12 15.62 28.44
N SER A 741 57.85 15.89 27.17
CA SER A 741 58.09 15.02 26.02
C SER A 741 59.59 14.81 25.76
N PRO A 742 60.02 13.73 25.08
CA PRO A 742 61.30 13.68 24.39
C PRO A 742 61.16 14.04 22.88
N PRO A 743 62.22 14.57 22.25
CA PRO A 743 62.23 15.07 20.87
C PRO A 743 62.45 13.97 19.83
N GLY A 744 62.12 14.31 18.58
CA GLY A 744 62.03 13.41 17.44
C GLY A 744 63.30 13.14 16.62
N GLU A 745 63.07 12.17 15.72
CA GLU A 745 63.64 11.88 14.39
C GLU A 745 65.15 11.75 14.18
N VAL A 746 65.55 10.55 13.71
CA VAL A 746 66.33 10.38 12.48
C VAL A 746 65.82 9.13 11.73
N LEU A 747 65.43 9.34 10.47
CA LEU A 747 65.12 8.32 9.46
C LEU A 747 66.40 7.63 8.94
N VAL A 748 66.35 6.32 8.79
CA VAL A 748 67.20 5.59 7.82
C VAL A 748 66.34 4.51 7.16
N ASP A 749 66.13 4.69 5.85
CA ASP A 749 65.54 3.70 4.94
C ASP A 749 66.39 2.42 4.91
N VAL A 750 65.75 1.28 5.14
CA VAL A 750 66.28 -0.02 4.69
C VAL A 750 65.14 -0.79 4.03
N ASP A 751 65.23 -0.85 2.71
CA ASP A 751 64.42 -1.66 1.82
C ASP A 751 64.67 -3.15 2.15
N LEU A 752 63.65 -3.85 2.65
CA LEU A 752 63.68 -5.30 2.87
C LEU A 752 62.50 -5.93 2.14
N ALA A 753 62.85 -6.54 1.02
CA ALA A 753 62.01 -7.35 0.17
C ALA A 753 61.19 -8.40 0.94
N GLU A 754 60.01 -8.68 0.41
CA GLU A 754 59.11 -9.76 0.84
C GLU A 754 59.84 -11.12 0.92
N PRO A 755 59.63 -11.92 1.98
CA PRO A 755 60.08 -13.30 1.99
C PRO A 755 59.27 -14.14 0.97
N PRO A 756 59.90 -15.05 0.20
CA PRO A 756 59.21 -15.86 -0.79
C PRO A 756 58.25 -16.87 -0.13
N GLU A 757 57.16 -17.17 -0.83
CA GLU A 757 56.19 -18.22 -0.46
C GLU A 757 56.89 -19.58 -0.21
N PRO A 758 56.45 -20.38 0.77
CA PRO A 758 56.93 -21.74 0.95
C PRO A 758 56.50 -22.64 -0.23
N PRO A 759 57.34 -23.63 -0.63
CA PRO A 759 57.02 -24.50 -1.76
C PRO A 759 55.82 -25.41 -1.49
N LYS A 760 55.00 -25.61 -2.51
CA LYS A 760 53.89 -26.60 -2.54
C LYS A 760 54.40 -28.00 -2.15
N PRO A 761 53.70 -28.74 -1.26
CA PRO A 761 54.01 -30.14 -1.02
C PRO A 761 53.72 -31.00 -2.28
N PRO A 762 54.49 -32.07 -2.52
CA PRO A 762 54.30 -32.95 -3.68
C PRO A 762 52.98 -33.73 -3.57
N ALA A 763 52.40 -34.04 -4.73
CA ALA A 763 51.19 -34.84 -4.85
C ALA A 763 51.38 -36.23 -4.23
N VAL A 764 50.48 -36.60 -3.33
CA VAL A 764 50.37 -37.96 -2.77
C VAL A 764 49.56 -38.81 -3.77
N PRO A 765 50.06 -39.99 -4.21
CA PRO A 765 49.33 -40.90 -5.08
C PRO A 765 48.15 -41.55 -4.32
N PRO A 766 47.12 -42.07 -5.03
CA PRO A 766 45.89 -42.51 -4.39
C PRO A 766 46.14 -43.75 -3.51
N PRO A 767 45.62 -43.79 -2.26
CA PRO A 767 45.51 -45.03 -1.52
C PRO A 767 44.37 -45.87 -2.11
N THR A 768 44.76 -47.06 -2.53
CA THR A 768 43.97 -48.24 -2.86
C THR A 768 42.88 -48.57 -1.83
N ASP A 769 41.74 -49.05 -2.35
CA ASP A 769 40.62 -49.65 -1.62
C ASP A 769 41.04 -50.67 -0.54
N ALA A 770 40.55 -50.48 0.71
CA ALA A 770 40.07 -51.54 1.61
C ALA A 770 39.50 -50.97 2.94
N ALA A 771 38.17 -50.99 3.03
CA ALA A 771 37.30 -51.26 4.19
C ALA A 771 37.56 -50.63 5.59
N GLY A 772 36.57 -49.85 6.02
CA GLY A 772 36.31 -49.46 7.42
C GLY A 772 35.05 -48.61 7.63
N SER A 773 34.17 -48.52 6.63
CA SER A 773 32.78 -48.11 6.77
C SER A 773 31.99 -49.36 7.14
N SER A 774 31.18 -49.34 8.20
CA SER A 774 30.18 -50.37 8.43
C SER A 774 29.02 -50.18 7.45
N ALA A 775 29.30 -50.31 6.16
CA ALA A 775 28.32 -50.69 5.17
C ALA A 775 27.99 -52.17 5.45
N LEU A 776 26.70 -52.45 5.63
CA LEU A 776 26.21 -53.82 5.80
C LEU A 776 26.57 -54.67 4.57
N PRO A 777 26.82 -55.97 4.75
CA PRO A 777 27.16 -56.87 3.66
C PRO A 777 25.97 -57.01 2.68
N PRO A 778 26.22 -57.29 1.38
CA PRO A 778 25.21 -57.21 0.32
C PRO A 778 24.07 -58.24 0.37
N ASN A 779 24.01 -59.07 1.42
CA ASN A 779 23.03 -60.15 1.60
C ASN A 779 22.36 -60.14 3.00
N ALA A 780 22.47 -59.05 3.77
CA ALA A 780 21.64 -58.88 4.96
C ALA A 780 20.19 -58.63 4.54
N SER A 781 19.21 -59.28 5.16
CA SER A 781 17.81 -58.95 4.91
C SER A 781 17.57 -57.47 5.27
N ASN A 782 16.64 -56.77 4.61
CA ASN A 782 16.28 -55.39 4.98
C ASN A 782 16.03 -55.27 6.50
N GLU A 783 15.55 -56.33 7.15
CA GLU A 783 15.30 -56.40 8.59
C GLU A 783 16.58 -56.42 9.46
N ASP A 784 17.66 -57.08 9.03
CA ASP A 784 18.92 -57.10 9.80
C ASP A 784 19.63 -55.75 9.77
N ALA A 785 19.58 -55.08 8.61
CA ALA A 785 20.08 -53.71 8.43
C ALA A 785 19.36 -52.71 9.33
N LEU A 786 18.04 -52.82 9.38
CA LEU A 786 17.18 -52.02 10.24
C LEU A 786 17.49 -52.24 11.72
N ARG A 787 17.61 -53.49 12.16
CA ARG A 787 17.94 -53.81 13.55
C ARG A 787 19.30 -53.26 13.96
N ALA A 788 20.29 -53.30 13.08
CA ALA A 788 21.59 -52.69 13.31
C ALA A 788 21.48 -51.16 13.48
N PHE A 789 20.71 -50.49 12.62
CA PHE A 789 20.42 -49.06 12.73
C PHE A 789 19.71 -48.71 14.05
N ALA A 790 18.64 -49.42 14.40
CA ALA A 790 17.88 -49.16 15.62
C ALA A 790 18.76 -49.33 16.88
N ARG A 791 19.66 -50.33 16.89
CA ARG A 791 20.65 -50.52 17.97
C ARG A 791 21.65 -49.37 18.05
N SER A 792 22.21 -48.92 16.93
CA SER A 792 23.20 -47.84 16.93
C SER A 792 22.62 -46.49 17.37
N HIS A 793 21.30 -46.32 17.31
CA HIS A 793 20.59 -45.10 17.72
C HIS A 793 19.86 -45.25 19.06
N GLY A 794 20.07 -46.35 19.79
CA GLY A 794 19.52 -46.55 21.14
C GLY A 794 17.99 -46.67 21.18
N MET A 795 17.36 -47.13 20.10
CA MET A 795 15.91 -47.32 20.05
C MET A 795 15.50 -48.53 20.92
N PRO A 796 14.55 -48.39 21.86
CA PRO A 796 14.24 -49.44 22.84
C PRO A 796 13.59 -50.69 22.23
N PHE A 797 13.06 -50.58 21.01
CA PHE A 797 12.41 -51.65 20.25
C PHE A 797 13.33 -52.37 19.25
N ALA A 798 14.62 -52.04 19.19
CA ALA A 798 15.53 -52.54 18.17
C ALA A 798 15.60 -54.09 18.10
N ASP A 799 15.46 -54.75 19.25
CA ASP A 799 15.48 -56.21 19.38
C ASP A 799 14.07 -56.84 19.43
N ALA A 800 13.00 -56.05 19.30
CA ALA A 800 11.62 -56.51 19.33
C ALA A 800 11.23 -57.28 18.04
N PRO A 801 10.22 -58.16 18.07
CA PRO A 801 9.79 -58.90 16.87
C PRO A 801 9.22 -57.96 15.80
N ILE A 802 9.44 -58.32 14.53
CA ILE A 802 8.74 -57.71 13.39
C ILE A 802 7.62 -58.67 13.00
N THR A 803 6.37 -58.24 13.17
CA THR A 803 5.19 -59.11 13.02
C THR A 803 4.33 -58.59 11.86
N GLN A 804 3.92 -59.47 10.94
CA GLN A 804 2.93 -59.11 9.92
C GLN A 804 1.57 -58.87 10.58
N VAL A 805 0.97 -57.70 10.37
CA VAL A 805 -0.30 -57.29 11.02
C VAL A 805 -1.46 -57.14 10.03
N ALA A 806 -1.17 -56.84 8.77
CA ALA A 806 -2.12 -56.84 7.65
C ALA A 806 -1.36 -57.11 6.33
N PRO A 807 -2.01 -57.48 5.21
CA PRO A 807 -1.30 -57.65 3.93
C PRO A 807 -0.48 -56.41 3.55
N GLY A 808 0.83 -56.56 3.35
CA GLY A 808 1.75 -55.45 3.08
C GLY A 808 2.13 -54.58 4.29
N ILE A 809 1.62 -54.85 5.49
CA ILE A 809 1.90 -54.07 6.71
C ILE A 809 2.49 -54.94 7.83
N LYS A 810 3.61 -54.50 8.39
CA LYS A 810 4.29 -55.11 9.54
C LYS A 810 4.33 -54.13 10.72
N ALA A 811 4.27 -54.63 11.95
CA ALA A 811 4.54 -53.88 13.17
C ALA A 811 5.89 -54.33 13.75
N TRP A 812 6.75 -53.39 14.10
CA TRP A 812 8.05 -53.65 14.71
C TRP A 812 8.11 -53.01 16.09
N GLY A 813 7.82 -53.80 17.11
CA GLY A 813 7.71 -53.36 18.49
C GLY A 813 7.38 -54.55 19.40
N ASP A 814 7.16 -54.28 20.68
CA ASP A 814 6.78 -55.33 21.61
C ASP A 814 5.37 -55.90 21.32
N ALA A 815 4.97 -56.92 22.08
CA ALA A 815 3.68 -57.58 21.90
C ALA A 815 2.49 -56.63 22.16
N ALA A 816 2.62 -55.68 23.09
CA ALA A 816 1.56 -54.72 23.42
C ALA A 816 1.36 -53.70 22.29
N PHE A 817 2.45 -53.19 21.74
CA PHE A 817 2.44 -52.32 20.57
C PHE A 817 1.85 -53.03 19.34
N THR A 818 2.30 -54.26 19.08
CA THR A 818 1.79 -55.06 17.96
C THR A 818 0.29 -55.29 18.06
N ALA A 819 -0.22 -55.63 19.26
CA ALA A 819 -1.65 -55.79 19.49
C ALA A 819 -2.44 -54.48 19.25
N ARG A 820 -1.89 -53.34 19.67
CA ARG A 820 -2.52 -52.04 19.48
C ARG A 820 -2.54 -51.60 18.01
N VAL A 821 -1.48 -51.88 17.25
CA VAL A 821 -1.47 -51.68 15.79
C VAL A 821 -2.54 -52.54 15.12
N GLN A 822 -2.69 -53.81 15.52
CA GLN A 822 -3.73 -54.68 14.97
C GLN A 822 -5.15 -54.17 15.27
N GLU A 823 -5.40 -53.70 16.48
CA GLU A 823 -6.68 -53.13 16.88
C GLU A 823 -7.05 -51.90 16.04
N ASP A 824 -6.12 -50.95 15.89
CA ASP A 824 -6.40 -49.71 15.16
C ASP A 824 -6.46 -49.96 13.63
N LEU A 825 -5.72 -50.94 13.08
CA LEU A 825 -5.91 -51.40 11.71
C LEU A 825 -7.28 -52.07 11.48
N GLN A 826 -7.83 -52.78 12.47
CA GLN A 826 -9.19 -53.33 12.39
C GLN A 826 -10.25 -52.22 12.37
N LYS A 827 -10.10 -51.18 13.20
CA LYS A 827 -10.97 -49.99 13.18
C LYS A 827 -10.90 -49.30 11.82
N ILE A 828 -9.70 -49.05 11.32
CA ILE A 828 -9.48 -48.48 9.98
C ILE A 828 -10.19 -49.34 8.92
N GLY A 829 -9.96 -50.66 8.90
CA GLY A 829 -10.56 -51.59 7.96
C GLY A 829 -12.09 -51.75 8.06
N SER A 830 -12.72 -51.24 9.13
CA SER A 830 -14.19 -51.23 9.26
C SER A 830 -14.86 -50.17 8.38
N THR A 831 -14.11 -49.15 7.95
CA THR A 831 -14.56 -48.06 7.07
C THR A 831 -14.28 -48.36 5.60
N GLN A 832 -15.08 -47.82 4.68
CA GLN A 832 -14.85 -47.92 3.25
C GLN A 832 -13.57 -47.19 2.83
N VAL A 833 -13.30 -46.01 3.39
CA VAL A 833 -12.05 -45.25 3.15
C VAL A 833 -10.84 -46.07 3.59
N GLY A 834 -10.88 -46.63 4.80
CA GLY A 834 -9.80 -47.46 5.32
C GLY A 834 -9.60 -48.75 4.53
N ARG A 835 -10.66 -49.44 4.09
CA ARG A 835 -10.54 -50.61 3.19
C ARG A 835 -9.86 -50.25 1.87
N ASN A 836 -10.22 -49.11 1.28
CA ASN A 836 -9.59 -48.63 0.04
C ASN A 836 -8.11 -48.34 0.26
N LEU A 837 -7.74 -47.67 1.36
CA LEU A 837 -6.36 -47.38 1.72
C LEU A 837 -5.52 -48.65 1.93
N LEU A 838 -6.00 -49.56 2.77
CA LEU A 838 -5.32 -50.83 3.05
C LEU A 838 -5.22 -51.71 1.79
N GLY A 839 -6.24 -51.68 0.93
CA GLY A 839 -6.23 -52.33 -0.37
C GLY A 839 -5.17 -51.76 -1.32
N ARG A 840 -5.02 -50.42 -1.38
CA ARG A 840 -3.96 -49.76 -2.16
C ARG A 840 -2.58 -50.18 -1.67
N LEU A 841 -2.34 -50.12 -0.36
CA LEU A 841 -1.09 -50.54 0.26
C LEU A 841 -0.75 -52.00 -0.07
N ALA A 842 -1.70 -52.91 0.10
CA ALA A 842 -1.52 -54.32 -0.23
C ALA A 842 -1.24 -54.55 -1.72
N ALA A 843 -1.92 -53.80 -2.61
CA ALA A 843 -1.77 -53.92 -4.06
C ALA A 843 -0.41 -53.42 -4.57
N THR A 844 0.30 -52.56 -3.83
CA THR A 844 1.64 -52.09 -4.23
C THR A 844 2.70 -53.20 -4.23
N GLY A 845 2.47 -54.28 -3.47
CA GLY A 845 3.48 -55.31 -3.22
C GLY A 845 4.67 -54.82 -2.38
N LYS A 846 4.60 -53.61 -1.81
CA LYS A 846 5.62 -53.01 -0.94
C LYS A 846 5.26 -53.22 0.52
N THR A 847 6.27 -53.22 1.38
CA THR A 847 6.11 -53.39 2.82
C THR A 847 6.05 -52.02 3.50
N THR A 848 5.02 -51.80 4.31
CA THR A 848 4.95 -50.69 5.26
C THR A 848 5.23 -51.21 6.67
N VAL A 849 6.22 -50.65 7.36
CA VAL A 849 6.60 -51.06 8.71
C VAL A 849 6.25 -49.96 9.73
N ILE A 850 5.38 -50.28 10.68
CA ILE A 850 4.95 -49.38 11.75
C ILE A 850 5.86 -49.61 12.98
N THR A 851 6.48 -48.54 13.49
CA THR A 851 7.43 -48.56 14.63
C THR A 851 6.93 -47.65 15.76
N PRO A 852 7.15 -47.99 17.05
CA PRO A 852 6.73 -47.13 18.16
C PRO A 852 7.53 -45.82 18.19
N PHE A 853 6.91 -44.79 18.75
CA PHE A 853 7.53 -43.48 18.92
C PHE A 853 7.27 -42.93 20.32
N ASP A 854 8.34 -42.76 21.11
CA ASP A 854 8.24 -42.59 22.57
C ASP A 854 8.33 -41.12 23.03
N LYS A 855 8.29 -40.14 22.11
CA LYS A 855 8.30 -38.72 22.50
C LYS A 855 6.91 -38.26 22.97
N PRO A 856 6.77 -37.66 24.18
CA PRO A 856 5.48 -37.31 24.79
C PRO A 856 4.56 -36.41 23.95
N ASN A 857 5.13 -35.59 23.05
CA ASN A 857 4.42 -34.62 22.22
C ASN A 857 4.74 -34.75 20.72
N GLY A 858 5.31 -35.88 20.31
CA GLY A 858 5.72 -36.09 18.93
C GLY A 858 4.73 -36.97 18.18
N GLY A 859 4.19 -36.45 17.08
CA GLY A 859 3.24 -37.13 16.21
C GLY A 859 3.87 -38.23 15.35
N ALA A 860 3.00 -38.89 14.61
CA ALA A 860 3.36 -39.96 13.69
C ALA A 860 4.00 -39.40 12.40
N GLY A 861 4.81 -40.19 11.69
CA GLY A 861 5.51 -39.70 10.51
C GLY A 861 6.29 -40.76 9.73
N PRO A 862 6.39 -40.63 8.38
CA PRO A 862 7.15 -41.57 7.59
C PRO A 862 8.67 -41.32 7.64
N PHE A 863 9.49 -42.38 7.60
CA PHE A 863 10.96 -42.25 7.48
C PHE A 863 11.60 -43.35 6.64
N ASP A 864 12.82 -43.14 6.13
CA ASP A 864 13.64 -44.16 5.45
C ASP A 864 15.03 -44.24 6.12
N PRO A 865 15.34 -45.32 6.86
CA PRO A 865 16.63 -45.50 7.53
C PRO A 865 17.73 -46.10 6.65
N ILE A 866 17.44 -46.59 5.44
CA ILE A 866 18.42 -47.33 4.60
C ILE A 866 19.04 -46.42 3.52
N GLY A 867 18.50 -45.23 3.28
CA GLY A 867 19.11 -44.24 2.39
C GLY A 867 19.19 -44.73 0.94
N ALA A 868 18.09 -45.31 0.42
CA ALA A 868 18.00 -45.72 -0.97
C ALA A 868 17.89 -44.51 -1.91
N THR A 869 18.96 -43.72 -2.03
CA THR A 869 19.11 -42.70 -3.06
C THR A 869 19.90 -43.26 -4.24
N ALA A 870 19.27 -43.39 -5.41
CA ALA A 870 19.98 -43.48 -6.67
C ALA A 870 19.91 -42.12 -7.39
N LYS A 871 21.09 -41.50 -7.53
CA LYS A 871 21.46 -40.30 -8.33
C LYS A 871 21.03 -38.94 -7.76
N GLY A 872 22.01 -38.25 -7.16
CA GLY A 872 21.83 -37.04 -6.37
C GLY A 872 21.46 -35.77 -7.14
N VAL A 873 20.53 -35.02 -6.53
CA VAL A 873 20.51 -33.57 -6.26
C VAL A 873 19.58 -33.36 -5.04
N PRO A 874 19.93 -32.56 -4.02
CA PRO A 874 19.05 -32.28 -2.88
C PRO A 874 17.96 -31.26 -3.24
N VAL A 875 16.75 -31.44 -2.71
CA VAL A 875 15.72 -30.37 -2.70
C VAL A 875 15.54 -29.90 -1.25
N SER A 876 15.67 -28.60 -1.01
CA SER A 876 15.50 -27.96 0.29
C SER A 876 14.09 -27.35 0.39
N GLY A 877 13.42 -27.47 1.55
CA GLY A 877 12.29 -26.59 1.90
C GLY A 877 11.01 -27.23 2.50
N LEU A 878 11.13 -27.70 3.76
CA LEU A 878 10.16 -27.68 4.88
C LEU A 878 8.68 -28.09 4.66
N GLY A 879 8.42 -29.40 4.74
CA GLY A 879 7.27 -29.97 5.45
C GLY A 879 7.81 -31.09 6.36
N GLY A 880 7.64 -31.00 7.68
CA GLY A 880 8.03 -32.08 8.59
C GLY A 880 6.91 -33.12 8.75
N PRO A 881 7.22 -34.41 9.06
CA PRO A 881 8.50 -34.91 9.54
C PRO A 881 9.15 -35.93 8.60
N LEU A 882 10.36 -35.59 8.13
CA LEU A 882 11.39 -36.55 7.77
C LEU A 882 12.61 -36.20 8.65
N MET A 883 12.71 -36.85 9.81
CA MET A 883 13.82 -36.66 10.74
C MET A 883 14.59 -37.97 10.86
N SER A 884 15.71 -38.07 10.12
CA SER A 884 16.82 -38.93 10.48
C SER A 884 17.97 -38.03 10.93
N MET A 885 18.36 -38.12 12.20
CA MET A 885 19.54 -37.47 12.78
C MET A 885 19.79 -35.99 12.40
N GLY A 886 18.74 -35.16 12.35
CA GLY A 886 18.90 -33.71 12.21
C GLY A 886 19.35 -33.23 10.82
N GLN A 887 19.17 -34.03 9.76
CA GLN A 887 19.33 -33.60 8.37
C GLN A 887 18.11 -34.03 7.52
N PRO A 888 17.64 -33.18 6.59
CA PRO A 888 16.48 -33.49 5.75
C PRO A 888 16.81 -34.60 4.73
N VAL A 889 15.98 -35.64 4.66
CA VAL A 889 16.07 -36.70 3.65
C VAL A 889 14.74 -36.77 2.91
N LEU A 890 14.76 -36.69 1.58
CA LEU A 890 13.58 -36.75 0.72
C LEU A 890 13.43 -38.14 0.07
N GLY A 891 12.20 -38.65 0.03
CA GLY A 891 11.85 -39.88 -0.71
C GLY A 891 11.80 -39.65 -2.22
N THR A 892 12.14 -40.70 -2.98
CA THR A 892 12.64 -40.63 -4.36
C THR A 892 11.60 -40.87 -5.47
N GLY A 893 10.29 -40.89 -5.17
CA GLY A 893 9.26 -41.07 -6.21
C GLY A 893 9.30 -42.42 -6.96
N VAL A 894 9.97 -43.45 -6.42
CA VAL A 894 10.18 -44.76 -7.09
C VAL A 894 9.35 -45.93 -6.54
N GLY A 895 8.41 -45.70 -5.61
CA GLY A 895 7.55 -46.77 -5.07
C GLY A 895 8.31 -47.77 -4.21
N SER A 896 8.88 -47.32 -3.08
CA SER A 896 9.69 -48.14 -2.15
C SER A 896 8.86 -48.67 -0.97
N ASP A 897 9.47 -49.57 -0.18
CA ASP A 897 8.98 -49.85 1.18
C ASP A 897 8.93 -48.54 2.00
N SER A 898 8.05 -48.48 2.99
CA SER A 898 7.79 -47.28 3.79
C SER A 898 7.84 -47.61 5.29
N PHE A 899 8.30 -46.68 6.12
CA PHE A 899 8.23 -46.82 7.59
C PHE A 899 7.33 -45.74 8.15
N VAL A 900 6.54 -46.06 9.18
CA VAL A 900 5.65 -45.13 9.88
C VAL A 900 5.97 -45.17 11.37
N GLN A 901 6.42 -44.06 11.93
CA GLN A 901 6.51 -43.90 13.39
C GLN A 901 5.12 -43.62 13.92
N TRP A 902 4.67 -44.35 14.93
CA TRP A 902 3.34 -44.17 15.51
C TRP A 902 3.38 -44.24 17.03
N ASN A 903 2.77 -43.23 17.67
CA ASN A 903 2.60 -43.18 19.12
C ASN A 903 1.13 -43.46 19.47
N PRO A 904 0.79 -44.67 19.96
CA PRO A 904 -0.59 -45.03 20.33
C PRO A 904 -1.11 -44.29 21.57
N ASN A 905 -0.25 -43.53 22.26
CA ASN A 905 -0.58 -42.73 23.42
C ASN A 905 -0.61 -41.23 23.10
N PHE A 906 -0.37 -40.85 21.84
CA PHE A 906 -0.40 -39.45 21.44
C PHE A 906 -1.84 -38.94 21.39
N GLN A 907 -2.07 -37.79 22.01
CA GLN A 907 -3.31 -37.03 21.91
C GLN A 907 -2.98 -35.65 21.36
N LEU A 908 -3.58 -35.28 20.23
CA LEU A 908 -3.48 -33.92 19.71
C LEU A 908 -4.29 -32.98 20.62
N PRO A 909 -3.69 -31.94 21.22
CA PRO A 909 -4.44 -30.91 21.93
C PRO A 909 -5.29 -30.15 20.90
N ASN A 910 -6.61 -30.21 21.01
CA ASN A 910 -7.49 -29.38 20.18
C ASN A 910 -7.37 -27.91 20.63
N SER A 911 -7.23 -26.99 19.68
CA SER A 911 -7.27 -25.53 19.95
C SER A 911 -8.70 -25.00 20.17
N LEU A 912 -9.71 -25.87 20.19
CA LEU A 912 -11.08 -25.55 20.60
C LEU A 912 -11.44 -26.23 21.92
N PRO A 913 -12.01 -25.51 22.89
CA PRO A 913 -12.30 -26.03 24.24
C PRO A 913 -13.40 -27.11 24.33
N TYR A 914 -14.05 -27.49 23.23
CA TYR A 914 -15.24 -28.37 23.24
C TYR A 914 -15.19 -29.60 22.29
N ALA A 915 -14.10 -29.80 21.53
CA ALA A 915 -13.99 -30.95 20.62
C ALA A 915 -13.18 -32.11 21.27
N PRO A 916 -13.58 -33.39 21.12
CA PRO A 916 -12.81 -34.53 21.61
C PRO A 916 -11.46 -34.67 20.87
N PRO A 917 -10.37 -35.02 21.58
CA PRO A 917 -9.04 -35.15 20.97
C PRO A 917 -9.04 -36.25 19.91
N MET A 918 -8.41 -36.00 18.78
CA MET A 918 -8.35 -36.93 17.64
C MET A 918 -7.98 -38.35 18.09
N SER A 919 -8.73 -39.34 17.59
CA SER A 919 -8.49 -40.74 17.91
C SER A 919 -7.20 -41.25 17.25
N THR A 920 -6.51 -42.17 17.93
CA THR A 920 -5.16 -42.62 17.52
C THR A 920 -5.15 -43.43 16.22
N ASP A 921 -6.26 -44.08 15.90
CA ASP A 921 -6.52 -44.77 14.64
C ASP A 921 -6.68 -43.80 13.47
N ALA A 922 -7.30 -42.63 13.67
CA ALA A 922 -7.35 -41.60 12.65
C ALA A 922 -5.97 -41.00 12.35
N ILE A 923 -5.14 -40.83 13.39
CA ILE A 923 -3.74 -40.41 13.25
C ILE A 923 -2.95 -41.48 12.47
N LEU A 924 -3.15 -42.76 12.77
CA LEU A 924 -2.52 -43.85 12.02
C LEU A 924 -2.98 -43.90 10.55
N LEU A 925 -4.28 -43.70 10.29
CA LEU A 925 -4.84 -43.63 8.93
C LEU A 925 -4.18 -42.52 8.11
N HIS A 926 -4.02 -41.33 8.69
CA HIS A 926 -3.38 -40.18 8.04
C HIS A 926 -1.97 -40.55 7.55
N GLU A 927 -1.15 -41.14 8.42
CA GLU A 927 0.21 -41.55 8.05
C GLU A 927 0.25 -42.72 7.05
N LEU A 928 -0.70 -43.65 7.14
CA LEU A 928 -0.82 -44.72 6.16
C LEU A 928 -1.23 -44.18 4.77
N SER A 929 -1.98 -43.08 4.71
CA SER A 929 -2.28 -42.37 3.45
C SER A 929 -0.99 -41.88 2.80
N HIS A 930 -0.08 -41.31 3.59
CA HIS A 930 1.25 -40.92 3.11
C HIS A 930 2.06 -42.13 2.67
N ALA A 931 2.16 -43.16 3.50
CA ALA A 931 2.88 -44.40 3.18
C ALA A 931 2.37 -45.04 1.88
N SER A 932 1.05 -44.99 1.60
CA SER A 932 0.48 -45.49 0.36
C SER A 932 1.01 -44.72 -0.86
N ARG A 933 1.19 -43.40 -0.76
CA ARG A 933 1.69 -42.57 -1.87
C ARG A 933 3.20 -42.71 -2.06
N TYR A 934 3.93 -42.94 -0.97
CA TYR A 934 5.34 -43.35 -1.04
C TYR A 934 5.49 -44.69 -1.77
N ALA A 935 4.67 -45.68 -1.41
CA ALA A 935 4.69 -47.02 -2.01
C ALA A 935 4.28 -47.02 -3.50
N THR A 936 3.45 -46.07 -3.94
CA THR A 936 3.08 -45.90 -5.37
C THR A 936 3.98 -44.95 -6.14
N GLY A 937 4.87 -44.20 -5.46
CA GLY A 937 5.72 -43.18 -6.10
C GLY A 937 4.96 -41.94 -6.58
N THR A 938 3.73 -41.70 -6.09
CA THR A 938 2.86 -40.59 -6.53
C THR A 938 2.92 -39.37 -5.61
N LEU A 939 3.96 -39.25 -4.79
CA LEU A 939 4.12 -38.14 -3.85
C LEU A 939 4.58 -36.86 -4.61
N GLU A 940 3.74 -35.84 -4.69
CA GLU A 940 4.07 -34.56 -5.33
C GLU A 940 4.89 -33.64 -4.41
N VAL A 941 6.17 -33.40 -4.75
CA VAL A 941 7.02 -32.42 -4.05
C VAL A 941 6.82 -31.04 -4.68
N LYS A 942 5.97 -30.18 -4.08
CA LYS A 942 5.98 -28.74 -4.37
C LYS A 942 6.02 -27.91 -3.08
N PRO A 943 6.88 -26.87 -3.03
CA PRO A 943 7.09 -26.08 -1.82
C PRO A 943 5.96 -25.07 -1.64
N HIS A 944 5.25 -25.14 -0.50
CA HIS A 944 4.62 -23.96 0.07
C HIS A 944 4.79 -23.99 1.60
N ILE A 945 5.15 -22.84 2.16
CA ILE A 945 5.92 -22.71 3.42
C ILE A 945 5.03 -22.80 4.67
N TRP A 946 3.72 -23.00 4.53
CA TRP A 946 2.81 -23.17 5.65
C TRP A 946 1.71 -24.14 5.22
N TYR A 947 1.59 -25.26 5.95
CA TYR A 947 0.45 -26.18 6.02
C TYR A 947 -0.63 -26.04 4.92
N GLY A 948 -0.52 -26.83 3.85
CA GLY A 948 -1.50 -26.82 2.76
C GLY A 948 -1.02 -27.33 1.40
N ASN A 949 0.04 -28.15 1.35
CA ASN A 949 0.43 -28.75 0.07
C ASN A 949 -0.68 -29.71 -0.42
N VAL A 950 -0.71 -29.97 -1.74
CA VAL A 950 -1.78 -30.75 -2.38
C VAL A 950 -1.88 -32.16 -1.78
N GLU A 951 -0.76 -32.75 -1.35
CA GLU A 951 -0.70 -34.09 -0.76
C GLU A 951 -1.29 -34.12 0.66
N GLU A 952 -0.95 -33.16 1.49
CA GLU A 952 -1.52 -33.05 2.85
C GLU A 952 -3.01 -32.78 2.76
N MET A 953 -3.45 -31.93 1.82
CA MET A 953 -4.87 -31.72 1.56
C MET A 953 -5.57 -32.98 1.05
N ARG A 954 -4.87 -33.89 0.35
CA ARG A 954 -5.42 -35.20 -0.06
C ARG A 954 -5.51 -36.15 1.14
N ALA A 955 -4.49 -36.23 2.00
CA ALA A 955 -4.54 -37.02 3.23
C ALA A 955 -5.62 -36.54 4.21
N ILE A 956 -5.74 -35.22 4.42
CA ILE A 956 -6.77 -34.59 5.24
C ILE A 956 -8.18 -34.84 4.70
N ARG A 957 -8.35 -34.90 3.36
CA ARG A 957 -9.63 -35.29 2.75
C ARG A 957 -9.99 -36.75 3.04
N GLU A 958 -9.05 -37.68 2.88
CA GLU A 958 -9.27 -39.09 3.24
C GLU A 958 -9.56 -39.24 4.75
N GLU A 959 -8.86 -38.51 5.60
CA GLU A 959 -9.11 -38.42 7.05
C GLU A 959 -10.51 -37.86 7.37
N THR A 960 -10.95 -36.82 6.67
CA THR A 960 -12.29 -36.22 6.83
C THR A 960 -13.38 -37.21 6.43
N GLU A 961 -13.18 -38.00 5.38
CA GLU A 961 -14.13 -39.04 4.99
C GLU A 961 -14.16 -40.18 6.01
N TYR A 962 -13.02 -40.55 6.58
CA TYR A 962 -12.95 -41.50 7.70
C TYR A 962 -13.72 -41.02 8.93
N PHE A 963 -13.61 -39.73 9.29
CA PHE A 963 -14.40 -39.15 10.38
C PHE A 963 -15.90 -39.20 10.11
N ARG A 964 -16.33 -38.95 8.87
CA ARG A 964 -17.75 -39.10 8.50
C ARG A 964 -18.24 -40.52 8.67
N GLU A 965 -17.46 -41.52 8.25
CA GLU A 965 -17.86 -42.93 8.34
C GLU A 965 -17.83 -43.48 9.76
N THR A 966 -17.00 -42.92 10.63
CA THR A 966 -16.92 -43.28 12.06
C THR A 966 -17.81 -42.41 12.96
N ASN A 967 -18.58 -41.49 12.37
CA ASN A 967 -19.44 -40.52 13.07
C ASN A 967 -18.67 -39.68 14.11
N TYR A 968 -17.46 -39.28 13.74
CA TYR A 968 -16.56 -38.49 14.56
C TYR A 968 -16.78 -36.99 14.29
N ASP A 969 -17.17 -36.23 15.32
CA ASP A 969 -17.57 -34.81 15.25
C ASP A 969 -16.34 -33.87 15.13
N TYR A 970 -15.58 -34.01 14.05
CA TYR A 970 -14.36 -33.26 13.78
C TYR A 970 -14.08 -33.19 12.27
N ARG A 971 -13.82 -31.99 11.77
CA ARG A 971 -13.43 -31.75 10.37
C ARG A 971 -12.18 -30.88 10.32
N ARG A 972 -11.11 -31.46 9.78
CA ARG A 972 -9.82 -30.80 9.61
C ARG A 972 -9.74 -30.20 8.21
N THR A 973 -9.37 -28.93 8.09
CA THR A 973 -9.24 -28.22 6.79
C THR A 973 -7.78 -27.90 6.43
N ASP A 974 -6.90 -27.84 7.42
CA ASP A 974 -5.45 -27.68 7.27
C ASP A 974 -4.74 -28.31 8.49
N HIS A 975 -3.41 -28.17 8.56
CA HIS A 975 -2.64 -28.63 9.73
C HIS A 975 -2.53 -27.57 10.84
N GLY A 976 -3.12 -26.39 10.64
CA GLY A 976 -3.25 -25.33 11.63
C GLY A 976 -4.54 -25.48 12.45
N THR A 977 -4.68 -24.59 13.42
CA THR A 977 -5.75 -24.56 14.42
C THR A 977 -7.11 -24.07 13.88
N SER A 978 -7.34 -24.14 12.56
CA SER A 978 -8.55 -23.60 11.92
C SER A 978 -9.62 -24.68 11.79
N PHE A 979 -10.82 -24.39 12.33
CA PHE A 979 -11.93 -25.34 12.42
C PHE A 979 -13.22 -24.68 11.94
N THR A 980 -14.09 -25.48 11.33
CA THR A 980 -15.47 -25.05 11.01
C THR A 980 -16.46 -25.99 11.70
N PRO A 981 -17.31 -25.49 12.61
CA PRO A 981 -18.49 -26.24 13.02
C PRO A 981 -19.47 -26.30 11.84
N ASP A 982 -20.24 -27.37 11.74
CA ASP A 982 -21.19 -27.64 10.66
C ASP A 982 -22.00 -26.40 10.26
N SER A 983 -21.65 -25.83 9.11
CA SER A 983 -22.51 -24.91 8.38
C SER A 983 -22.85 -25.58 7.04
N PRO A 984 -24.13 -25.89 6.78
CA PRO A 984 -24.54 -26.63 5.60
C PRO A 984 -24.65 -25.68 4.40
N THR A 985 -23.54 -25.16 3.88
CA THR A 985 -23.49 -24.51 2.57
C THR A 985 -22.04 -24.30 2.13
N VAL A 986 -21.61 -24.95 1.04
CA VAL A 986 -21.10 -24.32 -0.19
C VAL A 986 -20.89 -25.45 -1.20
N GLY A 987 -21.71 -25.43 -2.25
CA GLY A 987 -21.40 -26.09 -3.52
C GLY A 987 -20.73 -25.09 -4.45
N GLY A 988 -19.78 -25.59 -5.26
CA GLY A 988 -19.40 -25.04 -6.57
C GLY A 988 -18.67 -23.69 -6.59
N GLY A 989 -17.37 -23.74 -6.88
CA GLY A 989 -16.52 -22.60 -7.22
C GLY A 989 -15.08 -23.05 -7.41
#